data_AF-A0A954FGN8-F1
#
_entry.id   AF-A0A954FGN8-F1
#
_cell.length_a   1.000
_cell.length_b   1.000
_cell.length_c   1.000
_cell.angle_alpha   90.00
_cell.angle_beta   90.00
_cell.angle_gamma   90.00
#
_symmetry.space_group_name_H-M   'P 1'
#
loop_
_entity.id
_entity.type
_entity.pdbx_description
1 polymer ?
#
loop_
_entity_poly.entity_id
_entity_poly.type
_entity_poly.pdbx_seq_one_letter_code
_entity_poly.pdbx_strand_id
1 'polypeptide(L)'
;WIIRSINEDKGYDRMILEMLAADEIAPNDRENLVATGFIVRNFYRWNYHTWLKDNVEHTGKAFLGLTMNCCECHDHKYDPITQNEYFAFRSFFEPIDLRHDRVPGEADPGIFPDYKLSVRNGPVRTGMVRIYDRHLDAKAKFYTGGLEQNVVKDQPPVEASAIAFLRGDKLVFKPVQLPPTAWYPGLKPFVIQEETQKRETAYQSALKNWEQQKTELEEKLKQQESDLANVLAARPETPIATEKDPAQPASSASNQQSLQLNAEQGRRTLSYEITDWKTFDSEIQIRFQLRILKDSHVNFQLSNDLTGGRTNLYVAFEAGKIIAYVPGTTNPTTVGSYKVDSRDSKFHITLQLKPDQDIALLTIQGGNNNEKILNETPIALNGWNPAIQANRGIFLDAHQGSIAEFDQLVFLNQSQQELLRIDFEFPDYQSSEDLPGIANWHLTRFSTGTATSQVILKTPLTEADQKWRQQVKASQMKRDLTRSLKNDLQLKLKAAEDEKTEYAARVGAATARFIEKSTQTESLEQAACQAEWQAKLSRAQSNLKSAELALLQAKTSPDSDQERAKKLTAAQTLVTQNRAQLASAQKPVEASSTEYTALSRIFPEQSTGKRTALARWITSRDNPLTARVAVNHIWMRHFGKPLVKSVYNFGRSGAEPSHPAIINWLAAEFMDQQWSIKHLHRVILTSETYQRSSKGVPADHQN
;
A
#
# COMPACT_ATOMS: atom_id res chain seq x y z
N TRP A 1 -20.16 28.87 14.27
CA TRP A 1 -21.58 28.50 14.31
C TRP A 1 -22.40 29.33 15.31
N ILE A 2 -22.19 29.26 16.65
CA ILE A 2 -23.05 29.97 17.64
C ILE A 2 -23.25 31.46 17.30
N ILE A 3 -22.16 32.21 17.10
CA ILE A 3 -22.20 33.64 16.79
C ILE A 3 -23.03 33.91 15.53
N ARG A 4 -22.83 33.10 14.47
CA ARG A 4 -23.58 33.20 13.22
C ARG A 4 -25.07 32.93 13.43
N SER A 5 -25.42 31.85 14.14
CA SER A 5 -26.82 31.52 14.45
C SER A 5 -27.53 32.65 15.18
N ILE A 6 -26.87 33.29 16.16
CA ILE A 6 -27.43 34.46 16.86
C ILE A 6 -27.55 35.67 15.92
N ASN A 7 -26.53 35.95 15.10
CA ASN A 7 -26.56 37.07 14.16
C ASN A 7 -27.67 36.92 13.10
N GLU A 8 -27.96 35.70 12.68
CA GLU A 8 -29.04 35.36 11.74
C GLU A 8 -30.43 35.29 12.41
N ASP A 9 -30.49 35.44 13.74
CA ASP A 9 -31.69 35.20 14.55
C ASP A 9 -32.31 33.81 14.33
N LYS A 10 -31.44 32.80 14.19
CA LYS A 10 -31.86 31.40 14.09
C LYS A 10 -32.59 31.01 15.39
N GLY A 11 -33.78 30.43 15.23
CA GLY A 11 -34.58 29.92 16.35
C GLY A 11 -33.77 29.00 17.27
N TYR A 12 -33.90 29.18 18.58
CA TYR A 12 -33.17 28.39 19.57
C TYR A 12 -33.54 26.90 19.51
N ASP A 13 -34.77 26.57 19.12
CA ASP A 13 -35.20 25.21 18.82
C ASP A 13 -34.38 24.59 17.68
N ARG A 14 -34.19 25.35 16.58
CA ARG A 14 -33.35 24.92 15.45
C ARG A 14 -31.89 24.76 15.88
N MET A 15 -31.39 25.65 16.75
CA MET A 15 -30.06 25.52 17.33
C MET A 15 -29.90 24.22 18.13
N ILE A 16 -30.87 23.86 18.99
CA ILE A 16 -30.85 22.60 19.75
C ILE A 16 -30.89 21.38 18.81
N LEU A 17 -31.73 21.44 17.78
CA LEU A 17 -31.83 20.40 16.76
C LEU A 17 -30.48 20.16 16.05
N GLU A 18 -29.78 21.23 15.67
CA GLU A 18 -28.45 21.15 15.07
C GLU A 18 -27.39 20.65 16.07
N MET A 19 -27.44 21.08 17.33
CA MET A 19 -26.51 20.65 18.38
C MET A 19 -26.55 19.14 18.64
N LEU A 20 -27.72 18.52 18.50
CA LEU A 20 -27.89 17.09 18.77
C LEU A 20 -27.85 16.22 17.51
N ALA A 21 -28.28 16.74 16.36
CA ALA A 21 -28.57 15.93 15.18
C ALA A 21 -28.27 16.60 13.83
N ALA A 22 -27.35 17.58 13.74
CA ALA A 22 -27.02 18.19 12.45
C ALA A 22 -26.60 17.16 11.38
N ASP A 23 -25.91 16.08 11.78
CA ASP A 23 -25.50 15.00 10.89
C ASP A 23 -26.67 14.16 10.34
N GLU A 24 -27.80 14.16 11.03
CA GLU A 24 -29.03 13.48 10.59
C GLU A 24 -29.90 14.41 9.74
N ILE A 25 -30.12 15.66 10.18
CA ILE A 25 -31.07 16.59 9.55
C ILE A 25 -30.50 17.39 8.38
N ALA A 26 -29.17 17.60 8.36
CA ALA A 26 -28.47 18.42 7.36
C ALA A 26 -27.08 17.83 7.05
N PRO A 27 -26.99 16.56 6.63
CA PRO A 27 -25.75 15.79 6.52
C PRO A 27 -24.68 16.35 5.55
N ASN A 28 -25.06 17.23 4.63
CA ASN A 28 -24.16 17.88 3.67
C ASN A 28 -23.84 19.34 4.03
N ASP A 29 -24.48 19.90 5.05
CA ASP A 29 -24.29 21.28 5.48
C ASP A 29 -23.13 21.38 6.48
N ARG A 30 -21.92 21.55 5.94
CA ARG A 30 -20.69 21.69 6.75
C ARG A 30 -20.79 22.79 7.79
N GLU A 31 -21.47 23.89 7.46
CA GLU A 31 -21.57 25.05 8.34
C GLU A 31 -22.37 24.74 9.60
N ASN A 32 -23.38 23.86 9.51
CA ASN A 32 -24.20 23.46 10.65
C ASN A 32 -23.74 22.14 11.30
N LEU A 33 -23.00 21.28 10.59
CA LEU A 33 -22.42 20.05 11.17
C LEU A 33 -21.55 20.32 12.40
N VAL A 34 -20.84 21.45 12.46
CA VAL A 34 -20.02 21.82 13.62
C VAL A 34 -20.84 22.02 14.91
N ALA A 35 -22.17 22.17 14.82
CA ALA A 35 -23.05 22.29 15.97
C ALA A 35 -23.04 21.01 16.83
N THR A 36 -22.86 19.83 16.23
CA THR A 36 -22.72 18.56 16.97
C THR A 36 -21.45 18.51 17.82
N GLY A 37 -20.59 19.53 17.73
CA GLY A 37 -19.57 19.82 18.73
C GLY A 37 -20.11 19.84 20.16
N PHE A 38 -21.41 20.13 20.37
CA PHE A 38 -22.07 19.97 21.67
C PHE A 38 -21.92 18.56 22.25
N ILE A 39 -22.10 17.52 21.41
CA ILE A 39 -21.92 16.11 21.79
C ILE A 39 -20.42 15.80 21.86
N VAL A 40 -19.61 16.26 20.91
CA VAL A 40 -18.17 15.91 20.83
C VAL A 40 -17.35 16.48 21.99
N ARG A 41 -17.75 17.59 22.63
CA ARG A 41 -16.87 18.39 23.52
C ARG A 41 -16.24 17.63 24.70
N ASN A 42 -16.84 16.54 25.16
CA ASN A 42 -16.30 15.70 26.25
C ASN A 42 -15.81 14.34 25.75
N PHE A 43 -15.65 14.18 24.43
CA PHE A 43 -15.13 12.95 23.87
C PHE A 43 -13.71 12.71 24.38
N TYR A 44 -13.54 11.60 25.09
CA TYR A 44 -12.23 11.07 25.43
C TYR A 44 -12.18 9.60 25.06
N ARG A 45 -11.30 9.29 24.09
CA ARG A 45 -11.18 7.97 23.47
C ARG A 45 -10.97 6.82 24.47
N TRP A 46 -10.30 7.08 25.59
CA TRP A 46 -10.00 6.08 26.62
C TRP A 46 -11.13 5.88 27.64
N ASN A 47 -12.19 6.68 27.56
CA ASN A 47 -13.29 6.66 28.50
C ASN A 47 -14.62 6.96 27.79
N TYR A 48 -14.96 6.07 26.86
CA TYR A 48 -16.17 6.16 26.05
C TYR A 48 -17.45 6.19 26.92
N HIS A 49 -17.46 5.45 28.02
CA HIS A 49 -18.58 5.46 28.97
C HIS A 49 -18.81 6.82 29.62
N THR A 50 -17.74 7.51 30.04
CA THR A 50 -17.88 8.87 30.59
C THR A 50 -18.39 9.84 29.53
N TRP A 51 -18.00 9.68 28.27
CA TRP A 51 -18.55 10.50 27.19
C TRP A 51 -20.08 10.35 27.06
N LEU A 52 -20.60 9.11 27.10
CA LEU A 52 -22.04 8.88 27.06
C LEU A 52 -22.76 9.41 28.30
N LYS A 53 -22.20 9.19 29.49
CA LYS A 53 -22.73 9.74 30.75
C LYS A 53 -22.80 11.28 30.72
N ASP A 54 -21.73 11.91 30.24
CA ASP A 54 -21.67 13.36 30.10
C ASP A 54 -22.68 13.88 29.08
N ASN A 55 -22.94 13.14 28.00
CA ASN A 55 -23.99 13.52 27.05
C ASN A 55 -25.38 13.48 27.69
N VAL A 56 -25.69 12.47 28.51
CA VAL A 56 -26.95 12.41 29.27
C VAL A 56 -27.08 13.60 30.21
N GLU A 57 -26.07 13.80 31.08
CA GLU A 57 -26.10 14.83 32.11
C GLU A 57 -26.10 16.26 31.53
N HIS A 58 -25.27 16.52 30.52
CA HIS A 58 -25.21 17.85 29.91
C HIS A 58 -26.45 18.17 29.10
N THR A 59 -27.04 17.20 28.38
CA THR A 59 -28.30 17.40 27.67
C THR A 59 -29.44 17.68 28.65
N GLY A 60 -29.52 16.90 29.74
CA GLY A 60 -30.48 17.10 30.83
C GLY A 60 -30.38 18.49 31.46
N LYS A 61 -29.17 18.89 31.87
CA LYS A 61 -28.96 20.21 32.49
C LYS A 61 -29.19 21.37 31.52
N ALA A 62 -28.62 21.30 30.32
CA ALA A 62 -28.62 22.42 29.40
C ALA A 62 -30.01 22.72 28.84
N PHE A 63 -30.80 21.67 28.56
CA PHE A 63 -32.07 21.84 27.84
C PHE A 63 -33.29 21.49 28.67
N LEU A 64 -33.19 20.66 29.71
CA LEU A 64 -34.34 20.32 30.56
C LEU A 64 -34.23 20.97 31.94
N GLY A 65 -33.05 21.45 32.33
CA GLY A 65 -32.81 21.91 33.70
C GLY A 65 -32.98 20.76 34.70
N LEU A 66 -32.64 19.53 34.32
CA LEU A 66 -32.75 18.34 35.17
C LEU A 66 -31.36 17.73 35.40
N THR A 67 -31.10 17.30 36.62
CA THR A 67 -29.91 16.52 36.98
C THR A 67 -30.23 15.04 36.89
N MET A 68 -29.44 14.27 36.14
CA MET A 68 -29.68 12.84 35.91
C MET A 68 -28.50 11.96 36.33
N ASN A 69 -27.37 12.55 36.72
CA ASN A 69 -26.16 11.82 37.12
C ASN A 69 -26.37 10.79 38.24
N CYS A 70 -27.22 11.07 39.23
CA CYS A 70 -27.50 10.11 40.31
C CYS A 70 -28.34 8.91 39.83
N CYS A 71 -29.12 9.11 38.76
CA CYS A 71 -29.97 8.11 38.16
C CYS A 71 -29.19 6.95 37.55
N GLU A 72 -27.88 7.10 37.37
CA GLU A 72 -27.00 6.03 36.95
C GLU A 72 -26.98 4.85 37.94
N CYS A 73 -27.10 5.14 39.25
CA CYS A 73 -26.96 4.14 40.30
C CYS A 73 -28.28 3.73 40.94
N HIS A 74 -29.26 4.64 41.02
CA HIS A 74 -30.54 4.44 41.69
C HIS A 74 -31.58 5.44 41.17
N ASP A 75 -32.87 5.22 41.43
CA ASP A 75 -33.92 6.20 41.08
C ASP A 75 -33.64 7.59 41.67
N HIS A 76 -33.96 8.65 40.93
CA HIS A 76 -33.70 10.01 41.38
C HIS A 76 -34.36 10.30 42.74
N LYS A 77 -33.62 10.92 43.66
CA LYS A 77 -34.05 11.10 45.06
C LYS A 77 -35.32 11.95 45.21
N TYR A 78 -35.51 12.95 44.34
CA TYR A 78 -36.56 13.96 44.47
C TYR A 78 -37.52 13.97 43.27
N ASP A 79 -36.98 14.15 42.08
CA ASP A 79 -37.70 14.07 40.81
C ASP A 79 -38.19 12.65 40.50
N PRO A 80 -39.35 12.50 39.84
CA PRO A 80 -39.88 11.20 39.44
C PRO A 80 -39.18 10.70 38.17
N ILE A 81 -37.87 10.45 38.27
CA ILE A 81 -37.03 9.90 37.21
C ILE A 81 -36.45 8.58 37.71
N THR A 82 -36.83 7.49 37.07
CA THR A 82 -36.31 6.16 37.40
C THR A 82 -34.91 5.94 36.83
N GLN A 83 -34.15 5.01 37.42
CA GLN A 83 -32.89 4.53 36.85
C GLN A 83 -33.10 3.92 35.46
N ASN A 84 -34.23 3.25 35.23
CA ASN A 84 -34.57 2.72 33.91
C ASN A 84 -34.74 3.85 32.88
N GLU A 85 -35.40 4.96 33.24
CA GLU A 85 -35.48 6.15 32.37
C GLU A 85 -34.11 6.78 32.08
N TYR A 86 -33.16 6.74 33.02
CA TYR A 86 -31.79 7.15 32.75
C TYR A 86 -31.13 6.30 31.67
N PHE A 87 -31.24 4.98 31.75
CA PHE A 87 -30.69 4.08 30.72
C PHE A 87 -31.44 4.22 29.38
N ALA A 88 -32.74 4.48 29.41
CA ALA A 88 -33.51 4.79 28.22
C ALA A 88 -33.04 6.10 27.57
N PHE A 89 -32.76 7.13 28.36
CA PHE A 89 -32.22 8.39 27.85
C PHE A 89 -30.78 8.23 27.32
N ARG A 90 -29.94 7.46 28.01
CA ARG A 90 -28.58 7.12 27.56
C ARG A 90 -28.58 6.44 26.19
N SER A 91 -29.61 5.64 25.89
CA SER A 91 -29.75 4.91 24.63
C SER A 91 -29.91 5.79 23.38
N PHE A 92 -30.19 7.09 23.53
CA PHE A 92 -30.12 8.04 22.40
C PHE A 92 -28.69 8.23 21.89
N PHE A 93 -27.69 8.03 22.75
CA PHE A 93 -26.28 8.30 22.44
C PHE A 93 -25.45 7.03 22.24
N GLU A 94 -25.97 5.84 22.54
CA GLU A 94 -25.24 4.58 22.36
C GLU A 94 -24.75 4.31 20.93
N PRO A 95 -25.51 4.65 19.86
CA PRO A 95 -25.09 4.37 18.48
C PRO A 95 -23.90 5.18 17.97
N ILE A 96 -23.58 6.31 18.60
CA ILE A 96 -22.72 7.34 18.01
C ILE A 96 -21.26 6.89 17.91
N ASP A 97 -20.50 7.44 16.98
CA ASP A 97 -19.04 7.38 16.97
C ASP A 97 -18.51 8.61 16.20
N LEU A 98 -17.20 8.80 16.21
CA LEU A 98 -16.52 9.88 15.52
C LEU A 98 -15.78 9.41 14.27
N ARG A 99 -15.74 10.30 13.29
CA ARG A 99 -14.90 10.21 12.09
C ARG A 99 -14.36 11.58 11.73
N HIS A 100 -13.36 11.61 10.84
CA HIS A 100 -12.85 12.85 10.25
C HIS A 100 -13.19 12.88 8.76
N ASP A 101 -13.95 13.88 8.34
CA ASP A 101 -14.23 14.14 6.93
C ASP A 101 -13.18 15.11 6.36
N ARG A 102 -12.80 14.95 5.09
CA ARG A 102 -11.95 15.92 4.38
C ARG A 102 -12.53 17.33 4.38
N VAL A 103 -11.65 18.32 4.40
CA VAL A 103 -11.97 19.75 4.23
C VAL A 103 -11.36 20.23 2.92
N PRO A 104 -12.10 20.98 2.07
CA PRO A 104 -11.54 21.54 0.85
C PRO A 104 -10.23 22.29 1.11
N GLY A 105 -9.19 21.99 0.34
CA GLY A 105 -7.86 22.60 0.48
C GLY A 105 -7.00 22.08 1.64
N GLU A 106 -7.50 21.17 2.48
CA GLU A 106 -6.70 20.52 3.53
C GLU A 106 -6.24 19.12 3.12
N ALA A 107 -5.16 18.65 3.75
CA ALA A 107 -4.69 17.28 3.58
C ALA A 107 -5.72 16.26 4.09
N ASP A 108 -5.78 15.09 3.45
CA ASP A 108 -6.63 13.99 3.88
C ASP A 108 -6.30 13.58 5.33
N PRO A 109 -7.28 13.61 6.26
CA PRO A 109 -7.06 13.24 7.66
C PRO A 109 -6.76 11.73 7.84
N GLY A 110 -6.96 10.93 6.80
CA GLY A 110 -6.81 9.48 6.86
C GLY A 110 -7.91 8.82 7.71
N ILE A 111 -7.69 7.55 8.05
CA ILE A 111 -8.65 6.79 8.84
C ILE A 111 -8.59 7.25 10.28
N PHE A 112 -9.73 7.70 10.82
CA PHE A 112 -9.85 7.89 12.26
C PHE A 112 -9.69 6.53 12.95
N PRO A 113 -8.61 6.32 13.72
CA PRO A 113 -8.25 4.98 14.15
C PRO A 113 -9.24 4.49 15.21
N ASP A 114 -9.53 3.20 15.25
CA ASP A 114 -10.31 2.57 16.34
C ASP A 114 -9.48 2.45 17.62
N TYR A 115 -10.13 2.59 18.78
CA TYR A 115 -9.46 2.43 20.07
C TYR A 115 -8.76 1.07 20.17
N LYS A 116 -7.48 1.08 20.51
CA LYS A 116 -6.69 -0.12 20.77
C LYS A 116 -5.91 0.10 22.05
N LEU A 117 -6.12 -0.77 23.03
CA LEU A 117 -5.36 -0.77 24.27
C LEU A 117 -3.87 -0.86 23.93
N SER A 118 -3.04 -0.07 24.61
CA SER A 118 -1.58 0.02 24.40
C SER A 118 -1.12 0.71 23.11
N VAL A 119 -2.01 1.25 22.27
CA VAL A 119 -1.65 2.03 21.08
C VAL A 119 -1.83 3.53 21.33
N ARG A 120 -0.73 4.29 21.41
CA ARG A 120 -0.78 5.76 21.45
C ARG A 120 -0.99 6.31 20.03
N ASN A 121 -2.22 6.70 19.72
CA ASN A 121 -2.50 7.49 18.52
C ASN A 121 -2.30 8.97 18.84
N GLY A 122 -1.47 9.65 18.04
CA GLY A 122 -1.31 11.11 18.11
C GLY A 122 -2.58 11.86 17.69
N PRO A 123 -2.65 13.18 17.91
CA PRO A 123 -3.79 13.98 17.48
C PRO A 123 -3.88 14.00 15.94
N VAL A 124 -5.08 13.77 15.40
CA VAL A 124 -5.40 14.05 13.99
C VAL A 124 -5.62 15.55 13.88
N ARG A 125 -4.77 16.24 13.10
CA ARG A 125 -4.73 17.72 13.03
C ARG A 125 -5.45 18.33 11.84
N THR A 126 -5.92 17.50 10.91
CA THR A 126 -6.60 17.92 9.69
C THR A 126 -8.00 17.32 9.63
N GLY A 127 -8.85 17.88 8.77
CA GLY A 127 -10.20 17.38 8.58
C GLY A 127 -11.19 17.84 9.65
N MET A 128 -12.47 17.64 9.36
CA MET A 128 -13.59 18.03 10.22
C MET A 128 -14.06 16.83 11.03
N VAL A 129 -14.07 16.96 12.36
CA VAL A 129 -14.69 15.97 13.24
C VAL A 129 -16.18 15.90 12.96
N ARG A 130 -16.68 14.69 12.73
CA ARG A 130 -18.09 14.43 12.45
C ARG A 130 -18.58 13.25 13.28
N ILE A 131 -19.74 13.42 13.89
CA ILE A 131 -20.50 12.32 14.50
C ILE A 131 -21.25 11.57 13.41
N TYR A 132 -21.40 10.27 13.61
CA TYR A 132 -22.30 9.40 12.85
C TYR A 132 -22.76 8.25 13.76
N ASP A 133 -23.86 7.60 13.40
CA ASP A 133 -24.27 6.38 14.10
C ASP A 133 -23.51 5.18 13.50
N ARG A 134 -22.58 4.61 14.27
CA ARG A 134 -21.82 3.41 13.88
C ARG A 134 -22.59 2.13 14.16
N HIS A 135 -23.27 2.07 15.29
CA HIS A 135 -23.94 0.87 15.79
C HIS A 135 -25.45 1.09 15.86
N LEU A 136 -26.14 0.89 14.74
CA LEU A 136 -27.55 1.27 14.59
C LEU A 136 -28.48 0.60 15.61
N ASP A 137 -28.17 -0.64 16.01
CA ASP A 137 -28.95 -1.41 16.98
C ASP A 137 -28.48 -1.23 18.43
N ALA A 138 -27.52 -0.33 18.68
CA ALA A 138 -26.99 -0.13 20.02
C ALA A 138 -28.05 0.43 20.98
N LYS A 139 -28.06 -0.17 22.17
CA LYS A 139 -28.98 0.08 23.29
C LYS A 139 -28.18 0.10 24.57
N ALA A 140 -28.62 0.87 25.55
CA ALA A 140 -27.89 0.96 26.80
C ALA A 140 -28.05 -0.35 27.58
N LYS A 141 -26.92 -0.91 28.01
CA LYS A 141 -26.92 -2.04 28.93
C LYS A 141 -27.11 -1.52 30.34
N PHE A 142 -28.02 -2.13 31.09
CA PHE A 142 -28.22 -1.81 32.50
C PHE A 142 -27.02 -2.29 33.32
N TYR A 143 -26.50 -1.44 34.19
CA TYR A 143 -25.39 -1.76 35.10
C TYR A 143 -25.60 -1.14 36.48
N THR A 144 -24.95 -1.69 37.50
CA THR A 144 -25.11 -1.26 38.89
C THR A 144 -23.86 -0.57 39.45
N GLY A 145 -24.06 0.29 40.46
CA GLY A 145 -22.97 0.97 41.17
C GLY A 145 -22.18 1.98 40.32
N GLY A 146 -22.71 2.40 39.16
CA GLY A 146 -22.05 3.37 38.29
C GLY A 146 -20.82 2.83 37.56
N LEU A 147 -20.66 1.51 37.49
CA LEU A 147 -19.52 0.85 36.87
C LEU A 147 -19.99 0.02 35.68
N GLU A 148 -19.53 0.36 34.48
CA GLU A 148 -19.94 -0.30 33.22
C GLU A 148 -19.67 -1.80 33.20
N GLN A 149 -18.65 -2.26 33.92
CA GLN A 149 -18.29 -3.66 34.06
C GLN A 149 -19.30 -4.49 34.86
N ASN A 150 -20.15 -3.84 35.66
CA ASN A 150 -21.20 -4.46 36.46
C ASN A 150 -22.52 -4.57 35.69
N VAL A 151 -22.45 -4.98 34.42
CA VAL A 151 -23.66 -5.21 33.60
C VAL A 151 -24.55 -6.27 34.26
N VAL A 152 -25.82 -5.95 34.42
CA VAL A 152 -26.83 -6.89 34.93
C VAL A 152 -27.26 -7.80 33.80
N LYS A 153 -26.70 -9.01 33.74
CA LYS A 153 -26.85 -9.94 32.62
C LYS A 153 -28.30 -10.35 32.33
N ASP A 154 -29.13 -10.41 33.37
CA ASP A 154 -30.52 -10.86 33.26
C ASP A 154 -31.48 -9.72 32.84
N GLN A 155 -31.00 -8.47 32.77
CA GLN A 155 -31.80 -7.37 32.25
C GLN A 155 -31.51 -7.13 30.76
N PRO A 156 -32.56 -7.05 29.92
CA PRO A 156 -32.38 -6.74 28.51
C PRO A 156 -31.84 -5.31 28.33
N PRO A 157 -31.08 -5.04 27.25
CA PRO A 157 -30.70 -3.69 26.90
C PRO A 157 -31.93 -2.78 26.76
N VAL A 158 -31.82 -1.56 27.30
CA VAL A 158 -32.93 -0.61 27.41
C VAL A 158 -33.12 0.14 26.10
N GLU A 159 -34.36 0.27 25.65
CA GLU A 159 -34.70 1.05 24.45
C GLU A 159 -34.62 2.55 24.71
N ALA A 160 -34.36 3.31 23.64
CA ALA A 160 -34.36 4.76 23.74
C ALA A 160 -35.77 5.30 24.05
N SER A 161 -35.90 6.06 25.14
CA SER A 161 -37.12 6.76 25.53
C SER A 161 -36.75 7.99 26.33
N ALA A 162 -37.60 9.02 26.28
CA ALA A 162 -37.45 10.23 27.07
C ALA A 162 -38.25 10.17 28.38
N ILE A 163 -38.17 11.22 29.19
CA ILE A 163 -38.72 11.29 30.55
C ILE A 163 -40.25 11.32 30.52
N ALA A 164 -40.91 10.41 31.23
CA ALA A 164 -42.35 10.17 31.12
C ALA A 164 -43.20 11.37 31.58
N PHE A 165 -42.85 12.03 32.68
CA PHE A 165 -43.62 13.18 33.17
C PHE A 165 -43.55 14.42 32.25
N LEU A 166 -42.65 14.41 31.27
CA LEU A 166 -42.53 15.39 30.18
C LEU A 166 -43.07 14.83 28.86
N ARG A 167 -43.95 13.81 28.92
CA ARG A 167 -44.54 13.12 27.76
C ARG A 167 -43.51 12.46 26.83
N GLY A 168 -42.34 12.11 27.38
CA GLY A 168 -41.25 11.48 26.64
C GLY A 168 -41.46 10.00 26.34
N ASP A 169 -42.41 9.36 27.01
CA ASP A 169 -42.85 7.98 26.81
C ASP A 169 -43.53 7.74 25.45
N LYS A 170 -43.96 8.82 24.79
CA LYS A 170 -44.62 8.78 23.47
C LYS A 170 -43.67 9.00 22.29
N LEU A 171 -42.36 9.04 22.54
CA LEU A 171 -41.39 9.33 21.49
C LEU A 171 -41.34 8.20 20.46
N VAL A 172 -41.52 8.54 19.20
CA VAL A 172 -41.29 7.63 18.07
C VAL A 172 -40.14 8.19 17.23
N PHE A 173 -39.06 7.44 17.13
CA PHE A 173 -37.96 7.73 16.20
C PHE A 173 -38.02 6.78 15.01
N LYS A 174 -37.62 7.29 13.84
CA LYS A 174 -37.53 6.55 12.58
C LYS A 174 -36.12 6.68 12.02
N PRO A 175 -35.55 5.63 11.43
CA PRO A 175 -34.27 5.73 10.74
C PRO A 175 -34.28 6.87 9.72
N VAL A 176 -33.15 7.58 9.61
CA VAL A 176 -32.95 8.69 8.69
C VAL A 176 -32.03 8.22 7.57
N GLN A 177 -32.54 8.17 6.34
CA GLN A 177 -31.72 7.87 5.18
C GLN A 177 -30.79 9.04 4.87
N LEU A 178 -29.49 8.77 4.80
CA LEU A 178 -28.47 9.77 4.53
C LEU A 178 -28.16 9.83 3.02
N PRO A 179 -27.83 11.02 2.47
CA PRO A 179 -27.41 11.13 1.08
C PRO A 179 -26.05 10.46 0.87
N PRO A 180 -25.75 9.93 -0.34
CA PRO A 180 -24.49 9.24 -0.65
C PRO A 180 -23.23 9.99 -0.23
N THR A 181 -23.18 11.30 -0.45
CA THR A 181 -22.04 12.15 -0.09
C THR A 181 -21.79 12.28 1.42
N ALA A 182 -22.73 11.84 2.25
CA ALA A 182 -22.62 11.85 3.70
C ALA A 182 -22.11 10.52 4.24
N TRP A 183 -22.56 9.39 3.74
CA TRP A 183 -22.09 8.07 4.20
C TRP A 183 -20.96 7.49 3.34
N TYR A 184 -20.71 8.06 2.16
CA TYR A 184 -19.56 7.76 1.31
C TYR A 184 -18.82 9.07 0.92
N PRO A 185 -17.98 9.62 1.82
CA PRO A 185 -17.36 10.93 1.64
C PRO A 185 -16.51 11.11 0.37
N GLY A 186 -15.99 10.02 -0.20
CA GLY A 186 -15.25 10.02 -1.47
C GLY A 186 -16.09 10.49 -2.66
N LEU A 187 -17.42 10.45 -2.57
CA LEU A 187 -18.35 10.98 -3.57
C LEU A 187 -18.60 12.50 -3.46
N LYS A 188 -18.01 13.19 -2.48
CA LYS A 188 -18.17 14.64 -2.37
C LYS A 188 -17.51 15.33 -3.59
N PRO A 189 -18.18 16.31 -4.23
CA PRO A 189 -17.67 16.93 -5.46
C PRO A 189 -16.24 17.48 -5.35
N PHE A 190 -15.91 18.17 -4.25
CA PHE A 190 -14.57 18.72 -4.06
C PHE A 190 -13.49 17.63 -3.89
N VAL A 191 -13.84 16.48 -3.30
CA VAL A 191 -12.90 15.35 -3.12
C VAL A 191 -12.56 14.77 -4.48
N ILE A 192 -13.58 14.51 -5.30
CA ILE A 192 -13.41 14.04 -6.68
C ILE A 192 -12.58 15.04 -7.48
N GLN A 193 -12.88 16.34 -7.38
CA GLN A 193 -12.15 17.39 -8.10
C GLN A 193 -10.68 17.45 -7.71
N GLU A 194 -10.35 17.46 -6.42
CA GLU A 194 -8.97 17.51 -5.92
C GLU A 194 -8.16 16.26 -6.31
N GLU A 195 -8.75 15.08 -6.18
CA GLU A 195 -8.11 13.81 -6.55
C GLU A 195 -7.92 13.68 -8.07
N THR A 196 -8.90 14.12 -8.87
CA THR A 196 -8.76 14.19 -10.33
C THR A 196 -7.65 15.16 -10.71
N GLN A 197 -7.62 16.36 -10.13
CA GLN A 197 -6.58 17.36 -10.42
C GLN A 197 -5.18 16.87 -10.03
N LYS A 198 -5.05 16.14 -8.92
CA LYS A 198 -3.79 15.52 -8.49
C LYS A 198 -3.25 14.56 -9.55
N ARG A 199 -4.10 13.68 -10.08
CA ARG A 199 -3.73 12.70 -11.12
C ARG A 199 -3.47 13.38 -12.47
N GLU A 200 -4.26 14.38 -12.82
CA GLU A 200 -4.03 15.20 -14.02
C GLU A 200 -2.66 15.88 -13.96
N THR A 201 -2.31 16.48 -12.82
CA THR A 201 -1.00 17.13 -12.63
C THR A 201 0.15 16.13 -12.75
N ALA A 202 -0.01 14.92 -12.21
CA ALA A 202 0.98 13.85 -12.33
C ALA A 202 1.16 13.39 -13.80
N TYR A 203 0.06 13.20 -14.52
CA TYR A 203 0.06 12.88 -15.96
C TYR A 203 0.75 13.97 -16.78
N GLN A 204 0.36 15.24 -16.60
CA GLN A 204 0.96 16.37 -17.33
C GLN A 204 2.47 16.51 -17.05
N SER A 205 2.89 16.28 -15.80
CA SER A 205 4.31 16.25 -15.43
C SER A 205 5.07 15.13 -16.16
N ALA A 206 4.52 13.91 -16.17
CA ALA A 206 5.12 12.77 -16.88
C ALA A 206 5.16 13.00 -18.40
N LEU A 207 4.10 13.54 -18.98
CA LEU A 207 4.00 13.86 -20.40
C LEU A 207 5.04 14.92 -20.81
N LYS A 208 5.13 16.00 -20.04
CA LYS A 208 6.14 17.04 -20.26
C LYS A 208 7.56 16.46 -20.23
N ASN A 209 7.87 15.63 -19.23
CA ASN A 209 9.19 15.00 -19.12
C ASN A 209 9.51 14.07 -20.31
N TRP A 210 8.52 13.31 -20.79
CA TRP A 210 8.64 12.47 -21.97
C TRP A 210 8.88 13.30 -23.24
N GLU A 211 8.03 14.29 -23.51
CA GLU A 211 8.12 15.14 -24.70
C GLU A 211 9.43 15.93 -24.78
N GLN A 212 9.96 16.38 -23.64
CA GLN A 212 11.23 17.11 -23.58
C GLN A 212 12.45 16.26 -23.94
N GLN A 213 12.40 14.95 -23.72
CA GLN A 213 13.59 14.08 -23.83
C GLN A 213 13.48 13.01 -24.93
N LYS A 214 12.28 12.66 -25.39
CA LYS A 214 12.07 11.51 -26.29
C LYS A 214 12.91 11.59 -27.58
N THR A 215 12.92 12.75 -28.24
CA THR A 215 13.61 12.94 -29.52
C THR A 215 15.12 12.88 -29.34
N GLU A 216 15.66 13.58 -28.32
CA GLU A 216 17.09 13.57 -28.02
C GLU A 216 17.58 12.17 -27.64
N LEU A 217 16.80 11.43 -26.83
CA LEU A 217 17.14 10.05 -26.45
C LEU A 217 17.07 9.09 -27.64
N GLU A 218 16.13 9.29 -28.56
CA GLU A 218 16.01 8.51 -29.80
C GLU A 218 17.21 8.73 -30.72
N GLU A 219 17.59 9.98 -30.96
CA GLU A 219 18.76 10.33 -31.76
C GLU A 219 20.05 9.82 -31.11
N LYS A 220 20.22 10.02 -29.80
CA LYS A 220 21.36 9.48 -29.03
C LYS A 220 21.45 7.97 -29.11
N LEU A 221 20.32 7.27 -28.97
CA LEU A 221 20.30 5.81 -29.04
C LEU A 221 20.72 5.33 -30.44
N LYS A 222 20.17 5.94 -31.50
CA LYS A 222 20.55 5.63 -32.89
C LYS A 222 22.04 5.87 -33.14
N GLN A 223 22.58 6.98 -32.65
CA GLN A 223 24.01 7.26 -32.75
C GLN A 223 24.86 6.23 -32.00
N GLN A 224 24.50 5.91 -30.75
CA GLN A 224 25.24 4.94 -29.93
C GLN A 224 25.17 3.51 -30.49
N GLU A 225 24.07 3.14 -31.16
CA GLU A 225 23.94 1.88 -31.88
C GLU A 225 24.88 1.84 -33.10
N SER A 226 24.97 2.94 -33.85
CA SER A 226 25.94 3.07 -34.94
C SER A 226 27.39 3.05 -34.45
N ASP A 227 27.70 3.77 -33.37
CA ASP A 227 29.03 3.80 -32.78
C ASP A 227 29.45 2.41 -32.32
N LEU A 228 28.55 1.68 -31.65
CA LEU A 228 28.81 0.31 -31.22
C LEU A 228 29.07 -0.61 -32.42
N ALA A 229 28.30 -0.49 -33.51
CA ALA A 229 28.53 -1.27 -34.72
C ALA A 229 29.91 -0.97 -35.33
N ASN A 230 30.32 0.29 -35.36
CA ASN A 230 31.65 0.70 -35.84
C ASN A 230 32.78 0.17 -34.96
N VAL A 231 32.64 0.24 -33.63
CA VAL A 231 33.62 -0.33 -32.69
C VAL A 231 33.74 -1.83 -32.91
N LEU A 232 32.62 -2.55 -33.03
CA LEU A 232 32.62 -4.00 -33.30
C LEU A 232 33.31 -4.36 -34.63
N ALA A 233 33.14 -3.53 -35.67
CA ALA A 233 33.79 -3.72 -36.97
C ALA A 233 35.31 -3.45 -36.95
N ALA A 234 35.78 -2.56 -36.07
CA ALA A 234 37.20 -2.16 -35.95
C ALA A 234 38.06 -3.15 -35.14
N ARG A 235 37.67 -4.43 -35.10
CA ARG A 235 38.38 -5.46 -34.35
C ARG A 235 39.82 -5.64 -34.89
N PRO A 236 40.85 -5.67 -34.02
CA PRO A 236 42.23 -5.93 -34.47
C PRO A 236 42.37 -7.32 -35.10
N GLU A 237 43.12 -7.41 -36.20
CA GLU A 237 43.54 -8.71 -36.76
C GLU A 237 44.64 -9.30 -35.87
N THR A 238 44.31 -10.27 -35.02
CA THR A 238 45.31 -11.05 -34.28
C THR A 238 45.93 -12.09 -35.23
N PRO A 239 47.26 -12.27 -35.31
CA PRO A 239 47.85 -13.35 -36.08
C PRO A 239 47.45 -14.69 -35.44
N ILE A 240 46.53 -15.40 -36.06
CA ILE A 240 46.15 -16.75 -35.64
C ILE A 240 47.31 -17.69 -36.00
N ALA A 241 47.91 -18.34 -34.99
CA ALA A 241 48.70 -19.53 -35.23
C ALA A 241 47.77 -20.55 -35.91
N THR A 242 48.16 -20.97 -37.11
CA THR A 242 47.41 -21.82 -38.02
C THR A 242 47.02 -23.16 -37.39
N GLU A 243 45.80 -23.27 -36.90
CA GLU A 243 45.02 -24.51 -36.88
C GLU A 243 43.55 -24.13 -37.14
N LYS A 244 43.18 -24.12 -38.43
CA LYS A 244 41.78 -24.02 -38.84
C LYS A 244 41.11 -25.37 -38.54
N ASP A 245 40.25 -25.40 -37.53
CA ASP A 245 39.25 -26.46 -37.37
C ASP A 245 38.16 -26.26 -38.43
N PRO A 246 37.94 -27.20 -39.37
CA PRO A 246 37.03 -27.02 -40.51
C PRO A 246 35.54 -26.89 -40.15
N ALA A 247 35.16 -27.04 -38.88
CA ALA A 247 33.76 -27.09 -38.45
C ALA A 247 33.22 -25.80 -37.78
N GLN A 248 34.03 -24.75 -37.63
CA GLN A 248 33.56 -23.51 -36.97
C GLN A 248 32.93 -22.49 -37.95
N PRO A 249 31.72 -21.98 -37.68
CA PRO A 249 31.18 -20.84 -38.41
C PRO A 249 32.05 -19.60 -38.20
N ALA A 250 32.16 -18.78 -39.24
CA ALA A 250 33.10 -17.66 -39.40
C ALA A 250 33.00 -16.48 -38.40
N SER A 251 32.39 -16.67 -37.22
CA SER A 251 32.27 -15.66 -36.16
C SER A 251 32.95 -16.05 -34.83
N SER A 252 33.56 -17.24 -34.71
CA SER A 252 34.30 -17.61 -33.50
C SER A 252 35.70 -16.97 -33.52
N ALA A 253 35.83 -15.86 -32.80
CA ALA A 253 37.09 -15.48 -32.18
C ALA A 253 37.76 -16.74 -31.58
N SER A 254 39.06 -16.99 -31.82
CA SER A 254 39.76 -17.95 -30.98
C SER A 254 39.71 -17.39 -29.54
N ASN A 255 38.98 -18.04 -28.63
CA ASN A 255 38.92 -17.59 -27.24
C ASN A 255 40.34 -17.56 -26.68
N GLN A 256 40.67 -16.46 -26.02
CA GLN A 256 42.01 -16.22 -25.50
C GLN A 256 42.08 -16.53 -24.02
N GLN A 257 40.95 -16.67 -23.31
CA GLN A 257 40.90 -17.04 -21.91
C GLN A 257 39.99 -18.25 -21.66
N SER A 258 40.18 -18.92 -20.53
CA SER A 258 39.27 -19.94 -20.02
C SER A 258 39.38 -20.02 -18.50
N LEU A 259 38.32 -20.47 -17.83
CA LEU A 259 38.36 -20.74 -16.40
C LEU A 259 39.02 -22.10 -16.14
N GLN A 260 40.17 -22.14 -15.46
CA GLN A 260 40.76 -23.37 -14.95
C GLN A 260 40.37 -23.61 -13.50
N LEU A 261 39.72 -24.74 -13.23
CA LEU A 261 39.60 -25.30 -11.88
C LEU A 261 40.80 -26.21 -11.62
N ASN A 262 41.71 -25.77 -10.76
CA ASN A 262 42.84 -26.58 -10.31
C ASN A 262 42.52 -27.15 -8.92
N ALA A 263 42.09 -28.40 -8.88
CA ALA A 263 41.76 -29.14 -7.67
C ALA A 263 42.78 -30.27 -7.40
N GLU A 264 44.06 -30.03 -7.67
CA GLU A 264 45.10 -31.03 -7.36
C GLU A 264 45.20 -31.33 -5.86
N GLN A 265 45.04 -30.30 -5.03
CA GLN A 265 45.05 -30.38 -3.57
C GLN A 265 43.75 -29.81 -2.95
N GLY A 266 42.75 -30.67 -2.78
CA GLY A 266 41.43 -30.32 -2.23
C GLY A 266 40.32 -30.36 -3.27
N ARG A 267 39.18 -29.72 -3.00
CA ARG A 267 38.02 -29.65 -3.92
C ARG A 267 37.72 -28.19 -4.24
N ARG A 268 37.47 -27.87 -5.51
CA ARG A 268 37.02 -26.54 -5.93
C ARG A 268 35.61 -26.61 -6.48
N THR A 269 34.68 -25.92 -5.83
CA THR A 269 33.29 -25.89 -6.24
C THR A 269 32.80 -24.44 -6.27
N LEU A 270 32.53 -23.95 -7.47
CA LEU A 270 32.00 -22.62 -7.75
C LEU A 270 30.52 -22.68 -8.08
N SER A 271 29.77 -21.68 -7.62
CA SER A 271 28.40 -21.41 -8.07
C SER A 271 28.35 -20.09 -8.82
N TYR A 272 27.56 -20.04 -9.89
CA TYR A 272 27.20 -18.76 -10.53
C TYR A 272 25.69 -18.56 -10.45
N GLU A 273 25.28 -17.44 -9.86
CA GLU A 273 23.86 -17.10 -9.72
C GLU A 273 23.28 -16.52 -11.02
N ILE A 274 22.20 -17.15 -11.53
CA ILE A 274 21.47 -16.67 -12.70
C ILE A 274 20.32 -15.76 -12.23
N THR A 275 20.57 -14.44 -12.27
CA THR A 275 19.66 -13.43 -11.71
C THR A 275 18.74 -12.75 -12.72
N ASP A 276 19.01 -12.88 -14.03
CA ASP A 276 18.38 -12.04 -15.08
C ASP A 276 17.34 -12.75 -15.96
N TRP A 277 17.05 -14.02 -15.72
CA TRP A 277 16.07 -14.77 -16.51
C TRP A 277 14.63 -14.49 -16.05
N LYS A 278 13.82 -13.97 -16.99
CA LYS A 278 12.43 -13.51 -16.78
C LYS A 278 11.38 -14.54 -17.20
N THR A 279 11.68 -15.38 -18.18
CA THR A 279 10.85 -16.50 -18.66
C THR A 279 11.74 -17.72 -18.89
N PHE A 280 11.18 -18.92 -18.77
CA PHE A 280 11.85 -20.17 -19.09
C PHE A 280 11.02 -20.80 -20.22
N ASP A 281 11.38 -20.47 -21.46
CA ASP A 281 10.66 -20.92 -22.66
C ASP A 281 10.78 -22.45 -22.83
N SER A 282 9.95 -23.02 -23.70
CA SER A 282 9.78 -24.47 -23.84
C SER A 282 11.03 -25.24 -24.33
N GLU A 283 12.05 -24.55 -24.86
CA GLU A 283 13.36 -25.18 -25.13
C GLU A 283 14.53 -24.19 -24.97
N ILE A 284 15.48 -24.55 -24.12
CA ILE A 284 16.74 -23.80 -23.92
C ILE A 284 17.90 -24.72 -24.23
N GLN A 285 18.93 -24.18 -24.88
CA GLN A 285 20.15 -24.90 -25.17
C GLN A 285 21.31 -24.32 -24.37
N ILE A 286 22.02 -25.17 -23.63
CA ILE A 286 23.29 -24.82 -22.98
C ILE A 286 24.41 -25.42 -23.80
N ARG A 287 25.41 -24.62 -24.15
CA ARG A 287 26.64 -25.07 -24.81
C ARG A 287 27.83 -24.63 -23.97
N PHE A 288 28.84 -25.49 -23.84
CA PHE A 288 30.14 -25.12 -23.28
C PHE A 288 31.24 -26.05 -23.73
N GLN A 289 32.47 -25.57 -23.60
CA GLN A 289 33.68 -26.35 -23.82
C GLN A 289 34.27 -26.76 -22.47
N LEU A 290 34.71 -28.02 -22.37
CA LEU A 290 35.42 -28.57 -21.23
C LEU A 290 36.74 -29.18 -21.72
N ARG A 291 37.85 -28.80 -21.11
CA ARG A 291 39.14 -29.48 -21.31
C ARG A 291 39.57 -30.13 -20.01
N ILE A 292 39.86 -31.43 -20.03
CA ILE A 292 40.32 -32.16 -18.85
C ILE A 292 41.84 -32.32 -18.95
N LEU A 293 42.58 -31.71 -18.03
CA LEU A 293 44.05 -31.79 -17.97
C LEU A 293 44.51 -32.91 -17.03
N LYS A 294 43.76 -33.13 -15.94
CA LYS A 294 43.96 -34.23 -15.01
C LYS A 294 42.59 -34.79 -14.62
N ASP A 295 42.37 -36.06 -14.92
CA ASP A 295 41.08 -36.73 -14.73
C ASP A 295 41.02 -37.43 -13.38
N SER A 296 40.10 -36.98 -12.53
CA SER A 296 39.70 -37.65 -11.30
C SER A 296 38.18 -37.53 -11.19
N HIS A 297 37.65 -36.31 -11.03
CA HIS A 297 36.21 -36.01 -11.05
C HIS A 297 35.93 -34.53 -11.30
N VAL A 298 35.30 -34.21 -12.43
CA VAL A 298 34.87 -32.85 -12.79
C VAL A 298 33.41 -32.88 -13.21
N ASN A 299 32.59 -31.94 -12.75
CA ASN A 299 31.18 -31.92 -13.08
C ASN A 299 30.60 -30.52 -13.29
N PHE A 300 29.54 -30.49 -14.09
CA PHE A 300 28.66 -29.36 -14.35
C PHE A 300 27.27 -29.68 -13.81
N GLN A 301 26.66 -28.72 -13.12
CA GLN A 301 25.35 -28.92 -12.52
C GLN A 301 24.43 -27.72 -12.72
N LEU A 302 23.14 -28.00 -12.79
CA LEU A 302 22.09 -26.98 -12.63
C LEU A 302 21.45 -27.13 -11.26
N SER A 303 21.23 -26.01 -10.59
CA SER A 303 20.70 -25.96 -9.23
C SER A 303 19.62 -24.90 -9.07
N ASN A 304 18.60 -25.28 -8.30
CA ASN A 304 17.53 -24.43 -7.83
C ASN A 304 17.75 -23.90 -6.41
N ASP A 305 18.85 -24.27 -5.75
CA ASP A 305 19.23 -23.78 -4.42
C ASP A 305 20.76 -23.85 -4.26
N LEU A 306 21.43 -22.76 -4.66
CA LEU A 306 22.89 -22.66 -4.61
C LEU A 306 23.44 -22.65 -3.18
N THR A 307 22.65 -22.22 -2.19
CA THR A 307 23.04 -22.16 -0.76
C THR A 307 22.95 -23.53 -0.11
N GLY A 308 21.84 -24.24 -0.32
CA GLY A 308 21.66 -25.61 0.17
C GLY A 308 22.53 -26.62 -0.57
N GLY A 309 22.95 -26.31 -1.81
CA GLY A 309 23.73 -27.22 -2.65
C GLY A 309 22.87 -28.32 -3.28
N ARG A 310 21.58 -28.05 -3.50
CA ARG A 310 20.67 -29.02 -4.12
C ARG A 310 20.95 -29.10 -5.61
N THR A 311 21.28 -30.28 -6.11
CA THR A 311 21.56 -30.52 -7.53
C THR A 311 20.31 -31.05 -8.23
N ASN A 312 19.94 -30.44 -9.36
CA ASN A 312 18.81 -30.86 -10.19
C ASN A 312 19.30 -31.65 -11.41
N LEU A 313 20.05 -31.01 -12.31
CA LEU A 313 20.74 -31.66 -13.43
C LEU A 313 22.21 -31.85 -13.07
N TYR A 314 22.77 -33.02 -13.38
CA TYR A 314 24.15 -33.39 -13.07
C TYR A 314 24.80 -34.10 -14.26
N VAL A 315 25.97 -33.62 -14.69
CA VAL A 315 26.84 -34.28 -15.68
C VAL A 315 28.28 -34.21 -15.18
N ALA A 316 28.94 -35.36 -15.08
CA ALA A 316 30.30 -35.50 -14.59
C ALA A 316 31.17 -36.35 -15.52
N PHE A 317 32.46 -36.04 -15.47
CA PHE A 317 33.56 -36.77 -16.09
C PHE A 317 34.43 -37.29 -14.95
N GLU A 318 34.48 -38.62 -14.80
CA GLU A 318 35.12 -39.29 -13.67
C GLU A 318 35.88 -40.52 -14.17
N ALA A 319 37.22 -40.47 -14.16
CA ALA A 319 38.10 -41.59 -14.49
C ALA A 319 37.72 -42.32 -15.79
N GLY A 320 37.57 -41.58 -16.89
CA GLY A 320 37.17 -42.09 -18.21
C GLY A 320 35.69 -42.45 -18.36
N LYS A 321 34.83 -42.15 -17.38
CA LYS A 321 33.37 -42.36 -17.45
C LYS A 321 32.61 -41.04 -17.49
N ILE A 322 31.58 -40.98 -18.32
CA ILE A 322 30.59 -39.91 -18.29
C ILE A 322 29.45 -40.38 -17.41
N ILE A 323 29.15 -39.61 -16.37
CA ILE A 323 28.13 -39.92 -15.37
C ILE A 323 27.08 -38.82 -15.37
N ALA A 324 25.80 -39.18 -15.37
CA ALA A 324 24.71 -38.23 -15.29
C ALA A 324 23.57 -38.76 -14.42
N TYR A 325 22.67 -37.87 -14.00
CA TYR A 325 21.37 -38.30 -13.48
C TYR A 325 20.48 -38.73 -14.63
N VAL A 326 19.90 -39.92 -14.55
CA VAL A 326 18.91 -40.39 -15.54
C VAL A 326 17.51 -39.86 -15.19
N PRO A 327 16.63 -39.63 -16.19
CA PRO A 327 15.30 -39.05 -15.97
C PRO A 327 14.54 -39.67 -14.80
N GLY A 328 13.99 -38.84 -13.92
CA GLY A 328 13.23 -39.27 -12.74
C GLY A 328 14.09 -39.70 -11.54
N THR A 329 15.41 -39.53 -11.58
CA THR A 329 16.32 -39.89 -10.48
C THR A 329 17.30 -38.77 -10.15
N THR A 330 17.88 -38.82 -8.96
CA THR A 330 19.06 -38.03 -8.56
C THR A 330 20.27 -38.92 -8.29
N ASN A 331 20.28 -40.13 -8.87
CA ASN A 331 21.34 -41.11 -8.66
C ASN A 331 22.32 -41.07 -9.85
N PRO A 332 23.62 -40.84 -9.61
CA PRO A 332 24.61 -40.82 -10.68
C PRO A 332 24.71 -42.19 -11.35
N THR A 333 24.58 -42.24 -12.68
CA THR A 333 24.72 -43.46 -13.49
C THR A 333 25.69 -43.21 -14.63
N THR A 334 26.51 -44.20 -14.97
CA THR A 334 27.38 -44.11 -16.15
C THR A 334 26.54 -44.14 -17.43
N VAL A 335 26.62 -43.08 -18.23
CA VAL A 335 25.90 -42.92 -19.50
C VAL A 335 26.82 -43.00 -20.72
N GLY A 336 28.14 -42.92 -20.52
CA GLY A 336 29.13 -43.04 -21.58
C GLY A 336 30.54 -43.22 -21.03
N SER A 337 31.52 -43.31 -21.93
CA SER A 337 32.95 -43.36 -21.58
C SER A 337 33.76 -42.51 -22.54
N TYR A 338 34.94 -42.10 -22.09
CA TYR A 338 35.85 -41.27 -22.86
C TYR A 338 37.30 -41.67 -22.55
N LYS A 339 38.24 -41.26 -23.40
CA LYS A 339 39.67 -41.46 -23.19
C LYS A 339 40.33 -40.13 -22.91
N VAL A 340 41.20 -40.09 -21.90
CA VAL A 340 42.01 -38.93 -21.57
C VAL A 340 43.36 -39.10 -22.25
N ASP A 341 43.63 -38.27 -23.25
CA ASP A 341 45.00 -38.05 -23.74
C ASP A 341 45.52 -36.74 -23.14
N SER A 342 46.75 -36.80 -22.60
CA SER A 342 47.52 -35.71 -21.99
C SER A 342 47.64 -34.44 -22.85
N ARG A 343 47.35 -34.50 -24.15
CA ARG A 343 47.41 -33.33 -25.06
C ARG A 343 46.06 -32.86 -25.62
N ASP A 344 45.03 -33.72 -25.70
CA ASP A 344 43.84 -33.46 -26.55
C ASP A 344 42.46 -33.80 -25.96
N SER A 345 42.33 -33.82 -24.63
CA SER A 345 41.05 -34.11 -23.94
C SER A 345 40.10 -32.90 -23.90
N LYS A 346 39.70 -32.40 -25.08
CA LYS A 346 38.72 -31.31 -25.25
C LYS A 346 37.35 -31.88 -25.62
N PHE A 347 36.31 -31.35 -24.98
CA PHE A 347 34.92 -31.76 -25.17
C PHE A 347 34.04 -30.55 -25.47
N HIS A 348 33.14 -30.71 -26.44
CA HIS A 348 32.02 -29.81 -26.68
C HIS A 348 30.76 -30.44 -26.10
N ILE A 349 30.17 -29.79 -25.10
CA ILE A 349 28.97 -30.27 -24.41
C ILE A 349 27.80 -29.41 -24.86
N THR A 350 26.73 -30.08 -25.26
CA THR A 350 25.44 -29.45 -25.55
C THR A 350 24.34 -30.12 -24.71
N LEU A 351 23.58 -29.31 -23.99
CA LEU A 351 22.38 -29.72 -23.26
C LEU A 351 21.18 -29.03 -23.89
N GLN A 352 20.28 -29.78 -24.51
CA GLN A 352 18.99 -29.25 -24.96
C GLN A 352 17.93 -29.56 -23.90
N LEU A 353 17.54 -28.55 -23.13
CA LEU A 353 16.56 -28.68 -22.07
C LEU A 353 15.15 -28.81 -22.66
N LYS A 354 14.37 -29.76 -22.15
CA LYS A 354 12.95 -29.99 -22.49
C LYS A 354 12.12 -29.93 -21.20
N PRO A 355 11.80 -28.73 -20.71
CA PRO A 355 11.13 -28.54 -19.41
C PRO A 355 9.78 -29.26 -19.32
N ASP A 356 9.01 -29.29 -20.40
CA ASP A 356 7.70 -29.96 -20.46
C ASP A 356 7.79 -31.48 -20.26
N GLN A 357 8.97 -32.06 -20.51
CA GLN A 357 9.26 -33.49 -20.35
C GLN A 357 10.12 -33.78 -19.11
N ASP A 358 10.55 -32.74 -18.39
CA ASP A 358 11.50 -32.79 -17.28
C ASP A 358 12.84 -33.51 -17.58
N ILE A 359 13.34 -33.37 -18.81
CA ILE A 359 14.61 -33.94 -19.26
C ILE A 359 15.51 -32.91 -19.94
N ALA A 360 16.79 -33.28 -20.12
CA ALA A 360 17.71 -32.63 -21.03
C ALA A 360 18.35 -33.66 -21.96
N LEU A 361 18.51 -33.31 -23.24
CA LEU A 361 19.22 -34.14 -24.21
C LEU A 361 20.70 -33.76 -24.20
N LEU A 362 21.56 -34.68 -23.72
CA LEU A 362 22.99 -34.50 -23.61
C LEU A 362 23.70 -34.99 -24.88
N THR A 363 24.45 -34.09 -25.51
CA THR A 363 25.38 -34.41 -26.60
C THR A 363 26.79 -34.02 -26.18
N ILE A 364 27.74 -34.94 -26.33
CA ILE A 364 29.16 -34.73 -26.04
C ILE A 364 29.97 -35.12 -27.26
N GLN A 365 30.79 -34.19 -27.75
CA GLN A 365 31.73 -34.42 -28.84
C GLN A 365 33.15 -34.21 -28.33
N GLY A 366 34.11 -35.04 -28.75
CA GLY A 366 35.51 -34.92 -28.32
C GLY A 366 36.50 -35.75 -29.14
N GLY A 367 37.79 -35.57 -28.87
CA GLY A 367 38.90 -36.22 -29.59
C GLY A 367 39.31 -35.50 -30.88
N ASN A 368 40.40 -35.96 -31.53
CA ASN A 368 41.08 -35.27 -32.64
C ASN A 368 40.20 -35.02 -33.88
N ASN A 369 39.06 -35.72 -34.01
CA ASN A 369 38.09 -35.57 -35.11
C ASN A 369 36.70 -35.09 -34.65
N ASN A 370 36.57 -34.59 -33.41
CA ASN A 370 35.30 -34.14 -32.82
C ASN A 370 34.19 -35.20 -32.88
N GLU A 371 34.56 -36.46 -32.60
CA GLU A 371 33.66 -37.61 -32.66
C GLU A 371 32.54 -37.47 -31.62
N LYS A 372 31.32 -37.87 -32.00
CA LYS A 372 30.17 -37.91 -31.08
C LYS A 372 30.34 -39.05 -30.09
N ILE A 373 30.70 -38.73 -28.85
CA ILE A 373 30.81 -39.68 -27.74
C ILE A 373 29.41 -40.02 -27.21
N LEU A 374 28.57 -38.98 -27.03
CA LEU A 374 27.15 -39.11 -26.72
C LEU A 374 26.35 -38.27 -27.70
N ASN A 375 25.20 -38.77 -28.13
CA ASN A 375 24.32 -38.08 -29.05
C ASN A 375 22.90 -38.06 -28.48
N GLU A 376 22.40 -36.87 -28.14
CA GLU A 376 21.05 -36.62 -27.64
C GLU A 376 20.59 -37.59 -26.55
N THR A 377 21.51 -38.00 -25.67
CA THR A 377 21.23 -38.98 -24.61
C THR A 377 20.36 -38.32 -23.53
N PRO A 378 19.15 -38.83 -23.22
CA PRO A 378 18.28 -38.22 -22.22
C PRO A 378 18.87 -38.32 -20.81
N ILE A 379 18.97 -37.18 -20.13
CA ILE A 379 19.37 -37.04 -18.73
C ILE A 379 18.30 -36.24 -17.96
N ALA A 380 18.36 -36.26 -16.64
CA ALA A 380 17.37 -35.59 -15.79
C ALA A 380 17.50 -34.07 -15.80
N LEU A 381 16.37 -33.36 -15.85
CA LEU A 381 16.28 -31.93 -15.53
C LEU A 381 15.82 -31.71 -14.08
N ASN A 382 15.02 -32.63 -13.54
CA ASN A 382 14.56 -32.68 -12.15
C ASN A 382 13.94 -31.35 -11.66
N GLY A 383 13.06 -30.77 -12.46
CA GLY A 383 12.32 -29.56 -12.18
C GLY A 383 13.19 -28.30 -12.13
N TRP A 384 14.38 -28.30 -12.75
CA TRP A 384 15.19 -27.08 -12.85
C TRP A 384 14.46 -26.02 -13.67
N ASN A 385 14.09 -24.93 -13.00
CA ASN A 385 13.43 -23.78 -13.62
C ASN A 385 13.92 -22.48 -12.96
N PRO A 386 14.87 -21.77 -13.58
CA PRO A 386 15.42 -20.55 -13.04
C PRO A 386 14.43 -19.37 -13.08
N ALA A 387 13.29 -19.42 -13.76
CA ALA A 387 12.37 -18.27 -13.80
C ALA A 387 11.55 -18.11 -12.51
N ILE A 388 11.33 -19.18 -11.74
CA ILE A 388 10.33 -19.21 -10.65
C ILE A 388 10.91 -19.39 -9.24
N GLN A 389 12.19 -19.71 -9.09
CA GLN A 389 12.80 -20.03 -7.79
C GLN A 389 13.92 -19.05 -7.40
N ALA A 390 14.08 -18.74 -6.11
CA ALA A 390 15.18 -17.89 -5.64
C ALA A 390 16.49 -18.69 -5.55
N ASN A 391 17.65 -18.04 -5.66
CA ASN A 391 18.98 -18.65 -5.44
C ASN A 391 19.31 -19.82 -6.39
N ARG A 392 19.15 -19.60 -7.70
CA ARG A 392 19.36 -20.60 -8.74
C ARG A 392 20.60 -20.32 -9.57
N GLY A 393 21.11 -21.34 -10.24
CA GLY A 393 22.16 -21.15 -11.22
C GLY A 393 22.87 -22.43 -11.59
N ILE A 394 24.18 -22.32 -11.76
CA ILE A 394 25.05 -23.41 -12.14
C ILE A 394 26.08 -23.70 -11.05
N PHE A 395 26.54 -24.94 -10.97
CA PHE A 395 27.78 -25.29 -10.29
C PHE A 395 28.83 -25.80 -11.28
N LEU A 396 30.07 -25.37 -11.07
CA LEU A 396 31.26 -25.98 -11.65
C LEU A 396 32.08 -26.58 -10.50
N ASP A 397 32.38 -27.88 -10.57
CA ASP A 397 32.97 -28.61 -9.46
C ASP A 397 34.09 -29.53 -9.93
N ALA A 398 35.22 -29.47 -9.26
CA ALA A 398 36.39 -30.32 -9.48
C ALA A 398 36.86 -30.91 -8.15
N HIS A 399 36.91 -32.23 -8.04
CA HIS A 399 37.37 -32.91 -6.81
C HIS A 399 38.88 -33.09 -6.82
N GLN A 400 39.40 -33.52 -5.67
CA GLN A 400 40.81 -33.76 -5.45
C GLN A 400 41.42 -34.65 -6.54
N GLY A 401 42.53 -34.16 -7.10
CA GLY A 401 43.25 -34.79 -8.20
C GLY A 401 42.79 -34.34 -9.58
N SER A 402 41.82 -33.45 -9.71
CA SER A 402 41.31 -32.97 -11.01
C SER A 402 41.88 -31.62 -11.40
N ILE A 403 42.15 -31.44 -12.69
CA ILE A 403 42.42 -30.12 -13.29
C ILE A 403 41.62 -30.05 -14.59
N ALA A 404 40.77 -29.04 -14.72
CA ALA A 404 39.96 -28.85 -15.92
C ALA A 404 39.70 -27.38 -16.25
N GLU A 405 39.45 -27.10 -17.53
CA GLU A 405 39.18 -25.77 -18.05
C GLU A 405 37.77 -25.70 -18.64
N PHE A 406 36.99 -24.70 -18.24
CA PHE A 406 35.67 -24.37 -18.80
C PHE A 406 35.76 -23.11 -19.66
N ASP A 407 35.06 -23.12 -20.79
CA ASP A 407 35.03 -22.00 -21.73
C ASP A 407 33.68 -21.97 -22.48
N GLN A 408 33.30 -20.79 -23.00
CA GLN A 408 32.08 -20.54 -23.77
C GLN A 408 30.79 -21.12 -23.19
N LEU A 409 30.51 -20.88 -21.91
CA LEU A 409 29.21 -21.28 -21.36
C LEU A 409 28.13 -20.33 -21.87
N VAL A 410 27.37 -20.78 -22.87
CA VAL A 410 26.34 -20.00 -23.54
C VAL A 410 24.99 -20.68 -23.36
N PHE A 411 23.99 -19.88 -23.01
CA PHE A 411 22.60 -20.26 -22.97
C PHE A 411 21.86 -19.59 -24.13
N LEU A 412 21.14 -20.38 -24.92
CA LEU A 412 20.44 -19.95 -26.12
C LEU A 412 18.95 -20.28 -26.00
N ASN A 413 18.08 -19.38 -26.48
CA ASN A 413 16.66 -19.69 -26.65
C ASN A 413 16.38 -20.43 -27.96
N GLN A 414 15.12 -20.76 -28.22
CA GLN A 414 14.67 -21.41 -29.46
C GLN A 414 15.06 -20.67 -30.75
N SER A 415 15.13 -19.33 -30.70
CA SER A 415 15.54 -18.50 -31.84
C SER A 415 17.06 -18.35 -31.99
N GLN A 416 17.85 -19.14 -31.25
CA GLN A 416 19.31 -19.03 -31.16
C GLN A 416 19.80 -17.67 -30.64
N GLN A 417 18.95 -16.91 -29.95
CA GLN A 417 19.36 -15.69 -29.26
C GLN A 417 20.03 -16.04 -27.93
N GLU A 418 21.16 -15.40 -27.65
CA GLU A 418 21.90 -15.56 -26.39
C GLU A 418 21.13 -14.96 -25.21
N LEU A 419 20.83 -15.81 -24.22
CA LEU A 419 20.20 -15.47 -22.95
C LEU A 419 21.23 -15.15 -21.88
N LEU A 420 22.38 -15.84 -21.90
CA LEU A 420 23.49 -15.64 -20.98
C LEU A 420 24.76 -16.20 -21.65
N ARG A 421 25.86 -15.45 -21.57
CA ARG A 421 27.19 -15.88 -21.99
C ARG A 421 28.17 -15.68 -20.85
N ILE A 422 28.92 -16.74 -20.53
CA ILE A 422 30.07 -16.71 -19.63
C ILE A 422 31.24 -17.29 -20.42
N ASP A 423 32.03 -16.40 -21.02
CA ASP A 423 33.18 -16.75 -21.85
C ASP A 423 34.52 -16.54 -21.13
N PHE A 424 34.51 -15.98 -19.91
CA PHE A 424 35.71 -15.72 -19.11
C PHE A 424 36.70 -14.77 -19.77
N GLU A 425 36.20 -13.91 -20.68
CA GLU A 425 37.02 -13.02 -21.48
C GLU A 425 37.20 -11.63 -20.86
N PHE A 426 38.30 -10.98 -21.19
CA PHE A 426 38.58 -9.59 -20.86
C PHE A 426 37.57 -8.64 -21.54
N PRO A 427 37.16 -7.53 -20.90
CA PRO A 427 37.62 -7.01 -19.61
C PRO A 427 36.83 -7.51 -18.39
N ASP A 428 35.85 -8.40 -18.58
CA ASP A 428 35.03 -8.91 -17.48
C ASP A 428 35.81 -9.82 -16.53
N TYR A 429 36.85 -10.46 -17.05
CA TYR A 429 37.70 -11.40 -16.33
C TYR A 429 39.19 -11.17 -16.62
N GLN A 430 40.00 -10.95 -15.58
CA GLN A 430 41.44 -10.73 -15.71
C GLN A 430 42.21 -12.05 -15.70
N SER A 431 43.36 -12.11 -16.38
CA SER A 431 44.23 -13.29 -16.30
C SER A 431 44.76 -13.50 -14.88
N SER A 432 44.87 -14.76 -14.48
CA SER A 432 45.33 -15.21 -13.16
C SER A 432 44.42 -14.80 -11.99
N GLU A 433 43.26 -14.22 -12.29
CA GLU A 433 42.26 -13.83 -11.32
C GLU A 433 41.48 -15.05 -10.83
N ASP A 434 41.35 -15.21 -9.51
CA ASP A 434 40.54 -16.26 -8.91
C ASP A 434 39.08 -15.81 -8.81
N LEU A 435 38.16 -16.54 -9.45
CA LEU A 435 36.80 -16.06 -9.71
C LEU A 435 35.88 -15.70 -8.52
N PRO A 436 35.98 -16.28 -7.30
CA PRO A 436 35.03 -15.96 -6.25
C PRO A 436 34.96 -14.46 -5.93
N GLY A 437 33.76 -13.90 -5.99
CA GLY A 437 33.51 -12.48 -5.77
C GLY A 437 33.56 -11.61 -7.03
N ILE A 438 33.89 -12.19 -8.20
CA ILE A 438 33.84 -11.50 -9.50
C ILE A 438 32.56 -11.87 -10.23
N ALA A 439 31.87 -10.85 -10.75
CA ALA A 439 30.52 -10.98 -11.32
C ALA A 439 29.55 -11.67 -10.33
N ASN A 440 28.92 -12.79 -10.73
CA ASN A 440 28.01 -13.57 -9.87
C ASN A 440 28.64 -14.89 -9.41
N TRP A 441 29.96 -15.03 -9.46
CA TRP A 441 30.66 -16.24 -9.01
C TRP A 441 30.86 -16.23 -7.51
N HIS A 442 30.46 -17.32 -6.85
CA HIS A 442 30.63 -17.51 -5.42
C HIS A 442 31.38 -18.82 -5.14
N LEU A 443 32.25 -18.78 -4.14
CA LEU A 443 32.82 -19.98 -3.56
C LEU A 443 31.75 -20.69 -2.73
N THR A 444 31.56 -21.98 -2.96
CA THR A 444 30.57 -22.76 -2.20
C THR A 444 31.20 -23.37 -0.96
N ARG A 445 30.36 -23.73 0.03
CA ARG A 445 30.77 -24.43 1.26
C ARG A 445 31.44 -25.79 1.03
N PHE A 446 31.33 -26.35 -0.18
CA PHE A 446 31.90 -27.65 -0.53
C PHE A 446 33.36 -27.55 -0.99
N SER A 447 33.88 -26.34 -1.21
CA SER A 447 35.29 -26.14 -1.55
C SER A 447 36.18 -26.40 -0.34
N THR A 448 37.30 -27.10 -0.53
CA THR A 448 38.26 -27.47 0.52
C THR A 448 39.69 -27.43 0.00
N GLY A 449 40.66 -27.33 0.91
CA GLY A 449 42.09 -27.35 0.56
C GLY A 449 42.58 -26.07 -0.11
N THR A 450 43.62 -26.19 -0.94
CA THR A 450 44.31 -25.08 -1.63
C THR A 450 43.90 -24.96 -3.10
N ALA A 451 42.82 -25.63 -3.51
CA ALA A 451 42.31 -25.63 -4.87
C ALA A 451 41.87 -24.23 -5.34
N THR A 452 42.12 -23.90 -6.61
CA THR A 452 41.89 -22.56 -7.20
C THR A 452 40.97 -22.61 -8.42
N SER A 453 40.43 -21.45 -8.80
CA SER A 453 39.57 -21.27 -9.97
C SER A 453 40.02 -20.04 -10.77
N GLN A 454 41.17 -20.15 -11.42
CA GLN A 454 41.84 -19.04 -12.07
C GLN A 454 41.44 -18.91 -13.53
N VAL A 455 41.28 -17.69 -14.00
CA VAL A 455 41.13 -17.41 -15.44
C VAL A 455 42.51 -17.49 -16.09
N ILE A 456 42.71 -18.46 -16.96
CA ILE A 456 43.98 -18.72 -17.64
C ILE A 456 43.94 -18.14 -19.05
N LEU A 457 45.01 -17.43 -19.41
CA LEU A 457 45.21 -16.87 -20.74
C LEU A 457 45.87 -17.93 -21.65
N LYS A 458 45.13 -18.39 -22.66
CA LYS A 458 45.59 -19.34 -23.69
C LYS A 458 46.55 -18.68 -24.69
N THR A 459 46.34 -17.40 -24.99
CA THR A 459 47.20 -16.61 -25.89
C THR A 459 47.28 -15.18 -25.37
N PRO A 460 48.46 -14.55 -25.32
CA PRO A 460 48.59 -13.18 -24.85
C PRO A 460 47.66 -12.23 -25.61
N LEU A 461 46.75 -11.57 -24.89
CA LEU A 461 45.94 -10.49 -25.43
C LEU A 461 46.88 -9.33 -25.78
N THR A 462 46.83 -8.85 -27.03
CA THR A 462 47.55 -7.64 -27.41
C THR A 462 46.95 -6.42 -26.71
N GLU A 463 47.75 -5.37 -26.46
CA GLU A 463 47.22 -4.11 -25.91
C GLU A 463 46.09 -3.54 -26.78
N ALA A 464 46.17 -3.76 -28.10
CA ALA A 464 45.13 -3.37 -29.05
C ALA A 464 43.82 -4.13 -28.83
N ASP A 465 43.88 -5.46 -28.62
CA ASP A 465 42.70 -6.30 -28.34
C ASP A 465 42.06 -5.95 -27.00
N GLN A 466 42.87 -5.73 -25.96
CA GLN A 466 42.37 -5.30 -24.65
C GLN A 466 41.61 -3.97 -24.76
N LYS A 467 42.24 -2.97 -25.41
CA LYS A 467 41.63 -1.66 -25.61
C LYS A 467 40.35 -1.74 -26.42
N TRP A 468 40.31 -2.56 -27.47
CA TRP A 468 39.12 -2.79 -28.29
C TRP A 468 37.98 -3.38 -27.46
N ARG A 469 38.22 -4.43 -26.67
CA ARG A 469 37.19 -5.07 -25.82
C ARG A 469 36.64 -4.12 -24.76
N GLN A 470 37.50 -3.30 -24.15
CA GLN A 470 37.06 -2.22 -23.26
C GLN A 470 36.17 -1.19 -23.97
N GLN A 471 36.52 -0.80 -25.20
CA GLN A 471 35.71 0.12 -26.01
C GLN A 471 34.34 -0.47 -26.37
N VAL A 472 34.28 -1.75 -26.73
CA VAL A 472 33.00 -2.46 -27.00
C VAL A 472 32.11 -2.40 -25.77
N LYS A 473 32.62 -2.83 -24.60
CA LYS A 473 31.87 -2.84 -23.34
C LYS A 473 31.38 -1.44 -22.96
N ALA A 474 32.25 -0.43 -23.04
CA ALA A 474 31.89 0.96 -22.76
C ALA A 474 30.79 1.48 -23.71
N SER A 475 30.82 1.10 -24.98
CA SER A 475 29.83 1.49 -25.99
C SER A 475 28.47 0.80 -25.75
N GLN A 476 28.48 -0.50 -25.41
CA GLN A 476 27.27 -1.24 -25.02
C GLN A 476 26.62 -0.62 -23.79
N MET A 477 27.41 -0.32 -22.76
CA MET A 477 26.90 0.23 -21.51
C MET A 477 26.26 1.61 -21.71
N LYS A 478 26.85 2.47 -22.56
CA LYS A 478 26.26 3.77 -22.94
C LYS A 478 24.91 3.60 -23.66
N ARG A 479 24.86 2.71 -24.67
CA ARG A 479 23.63 2.38 -25.40
C ARG A 479 22.53 1.89 -24.46
N ASP A 480 22.85 0.95 -23.58
CA ASP A 480 21.88 0.34 -22.67
C ASP A 480 21.36 1.34 -21.64
N LEU A 481 22.21 2.27 -21.17
CA LEU A 481 21.79 3.35 -20.28
C LEU A 481 20.77 4.28 -20.96
N THR A 482 21.06 4.74 -22.17
CA THR A 482 20.15 5.60 -22.94
C THR A 482 18.82 4.90 -23.23
N ARG A 483 18.88 3.63 -23.65
CA ARG A 483 17.69 2.80 -23.89
C ARG A 483 16.86 2.63 -22.63
N SER A 484 17.49 2.34 -21.49
CA SER A 484 16.81 2.15 -20.22
C SER A 484 16.14 3.44 -19.73
N LEU A 485 16.81 4.59 -19.90
CA LEU A 485 16.26 5.91 -19.57
C LEU A 485 15.01 6.24 -20.41
N LYS A 486 15.06 6.01 -21.72
CA LYS A 486 13.90 6.20 -22.60
C LYS A 486 12.70 5.34 -22.15
N ASN A 487 12.93 4.06 -21.91
CA ASN A 487 11.89 3.12 -21.50
C ASN A 487 11.29 3.48 -20.13
N ASP A 488 12.11 3.98 -19.19
CA ASP A 488 11.64 4.45 -17.88
C ASP A 488 10.68 5.63 -18.01
N LEU A 489 11.00 6.64 -18.84
CA LEU A 489 10.13 7.78 -19.08
C LEU A 489 8.80 7.36 -19.73
N GLN A 490 8.86 6.44 -20.70
CA GLN A 490 7.66 5.93 -21.38
C GLN A 490 6.74 5.18 -20.41
N LEU A 491 7.29 4.33 -19.54
CA LEU A 491 6.50 3.58 -18.56
C LEU A 491 5.94 4.48 -17.46
N LYS A 492 6.66 5.54 -17.05
CA LYS A 492 6.15 6.55 -16.11
C LYS A 492 4.95 7.30 -16.69
N LEU A 493 5.01 7.68 -17.96
CA LEU A 493 3.89 8.31 -18.66
C LEU A 493 2.68 7.37 -18.70
N LYS A 494 2.89 6.11 -19.10
CA LYS A 494 1.82 5.10 -19.15
C LYS A 494 1.19 4.85 -17.79
N ALA A 495 1.99 4.74 -16.74
CA ALA A 495 1.51 4.55 -15.38
C ALA A 495 0.65 5.74 -14.91
N ALA A 496 1.09 6.98 -15.17
CA ALA A 496 0.32 8.17 -14.81
C ALA A 496 -1.01 8.29 -15.59
N GLU A 497 -1.02 7.90 -16.86
CA GLU A 497 -2.23 7.85 -17.69
C GLU A 497 -3.24 6.80 -17.17
N ASP A 498 -2.75 5.61 -16.83
CA ASP A 498 -3.60 4.54 -16.30
C ASP A 498 -4.15 4.90 -14.91
N GLU A 499 -3.36 5.53 -14.03
CA GLU A 499 -3.84 6.02 -12.72
C GLU A 499 -4.94 7.07 -12.84
N LYS A 500 -4.84 7.96 -13.83
CA LYS A 500 -5.90 8.93 -14.14
C LYS A 500 -7.16 8.22 -14.62
N THR A 501 -7.02 7.28 -15.55
CA THR A 501 -8.13 6.52 -16.13
C THR A 501 -8.85 5.65 -15.09
N GLU A 502 -8.08 4.96 -14.27
CA GLU A 502 -8.54 4.15 -13.14
C GLU A 502 -9.42 4.92 -12.17
N TYR A 503 -8.97 6.10 -11.75
CA TYR A 503 -9.73 6.89 -10.78
C TYR A 503 -11.03 7.41 -11.38
N ALA A 504 -11.00 7.86 -12.65
CA ALA A 504 -12.20 8.27 -13.36
C ALA A 504 -13.21 7.12 -13.50
N ALA A 505 -12.73 5.89 -13.80
CA ALA A 505 -13.59 4.71 -13.88
C ALA A 505 -14.24 4.37 -12.53
N ARG A 506 -13.47 4.41 -11.42
CA ARG A 506 -14.01 4.19 -10.06
C ARG A 506 -15.01 5.25 -9.64
N VAL A 507 -14.78 6.52 -9.99
CA VAL A 507 -15.74 7.61 -9.76
C VAL A 507 -17.02 7.38 -10.56
N GLY A 508 -16.91 6.99 -11.84
CA GLY A 508 -18.05 6.65 -12.69
C GLY A 508 -18.87 5.50 -12.12
N ALA A 509 -18.22 4.40 -11.72
CA ALA A 509 -18.86 3.24 -11.11
C ALA A 509 -19.58 3.59 -9.79
N ALA A 510 -18.91 4.31 -8.88
CA ALA A 510 -19.50 4.70 -7.61
C ALA A 510 -20.66 5.69 -7.79
N THR A 511 -20.56 6.63 -8.74
CA THR A 511 -21.63 7.58 -9.05
C THR A 511 -22.84 6.87 -9.64
N ALA A 512 -22.63 5.99 -10.63
CA ALA A 512 -23.68 5.20 -11.24
C ALA A 512 -24.42 4.34 -10.21
N ARG A 513 -23.70 3.70 -9.29
CA ARG A 513 -24.28 2.86 -8.25
C ARG A 513 -25.06 3.65 -7.20
N PHE A 514 -24.42 4.66 -6.62
CA PHE A 514 -24.90 5.26 -5.37
C PHE A 514 -25.64 6.57 -5.54
N ILE A 515 -25.38 7.32 -6.62
CA ILE A 515 -26.02 8.61 -6.90
C ILE A 515 -27.12 8.42 -7.95
N GLU A 516 -26.78 7.89 -9.11
CA GLU A 516 -27.69 7.82 -10.26
C GLU A 516 -28.61 6.58 -10.24
N LYS A 517 -28.20 5.52 -9.53
CA LYS A 517 -28.85 4.20 -9.55
C LYS A 517 -29.07 3.69 -10.98
N SER A 518 -28.03 3.83 -11.80
CA SER A 518 -28.04 3.51 -13.24
C SER A 518 -28.15 2.01 -13.50
N THR A 519 -28.83 1.63 -14.58
CA THR A 519 -28.87 0.24 -15.08
C THR A 519 -27.53 -0.25 -15.61
N GLN A 520 -26.57 0.66 -15.85
CA GLN A 520 -25.21 0.35 -16.32
C GLN A 520 -24.22 0.09 -15.17
N THR A 521 -24.67 0.08 -13.91
CA THR A 521 -23.81 -0.04 -12.73
C THR A 521 -22.79 -1.18 -12.84
N GLU A 522 -23.25 -2.41 -13.10
CA GLU A 522 -22.37 -3.58 -13.17
C GLU A 522 -21.28 -3.44 -14.23
N SER A 523 -21.64 -2.92 -15.42
CA SER A 523 -20.67 -2.70 -16.51
C SER A 523 -19.61 -1.65 -16.16
N LEU A 524 -19.99 -0.61 -15.40
CA LEU A 524 -19.06 0.42 -14.94
C LEU A 524 -18.17 -0.09 -13.80
N GLU A 525 -18.68 -0.96 -12.92
CA GLU A 525 -17.89 -1.62 -11.88
C GLU A 525 -16.85 -2.57 -12.47
N GLN A 526 -17.22 -3.34 -13.50
CA GLN A 526 -16.28 -4.17 -14.28
C GLN A 526 -15.21 -3.31 -14.96
N ALA A 527 -15.60 -2.19 -15.58
CA ALA A 527 -14.65 -1.26 -16.18
C ALA A 527 -13.69 -0.65 -15.14
N ALA A 528 -14.19 -0.28 -13.95
CA ALA A 528 -13.37 0.21 -12.85
C ALA A 528 -12.39 -0.85 -12.32
N CYS A 529 -12.84 -2.11 -12.21
CA CYS A 529 -12.01 -3.24 -11.81
C CYS A 529 -10.85 -3.47 -12.80
N GLN A 530 -11.15 -3.49 -14.10
CA GLN A 530 -10.15 -3.63 -15.16
C GLN A 530 -9.17 -2.47 -15.21
N ALA A 531 -9.66 -1.23 -15.09
CA ALA A 531 -8.80 -0.04 -15.06
C ALA A 531 -7.88 -0.03 -13.82
N GLU A 532 -8.37 -0.50 -12.66
CA GLU A 532 -7.56 -0.66 -11.45
C GLU A 532 -6.45 -1.69 -11.60
N TRP A 533 -6.77 -2.85 -12.19
CA TRP A 533 -5.77 -3.85 -12.52
C TRP A 533 -4.71 -3.30 -13.48
N GLN A 534 -5.14 -2.64 -14.56
CA GLN A 534 -4.24 -2.05 -15.56
C GLN A 534 -3.30 -0.99 -14.95
N ALA A 535 -3.81 -0.11 -14.07
CA ALA A 535 -3.00 0.88 -13.36
C ALA A 535 -2.02 0.24 -12.37
N LYS A 536 -2.43 -0.83 -11.67
CA LYS A 536 -1.52 -1.61 -10.80
C LYS A 536 -0.38 -2.24 -11.61
N LEU A 537 -0.69 -2.79 -12.79
CA LEU A 537 0.29 -3.40 -13.68
C LEU A 537 1.29 -2.38 -14.22
N SER A 538 0.81 -1.27 -14.81
CA SER A 538 1.68 -0.25 -15.38
C SER A 538 2.53 0.47 -14.32
N ARG A 539 1.99 0.71 -13.12
CA ARG A 539 2.77 1.20 -11.97
C ARG A 539 3.88 0.23 -11.59
N ALA A 540 3.59 -1.07 -11.47
CA ALA A 540 4.60 -2.07 -11.13
C ALA A 540 5.69 -2.18 -12.20
N GLN A 541 5.33 -2.11 -13.49
CA GLN A 541 6.28 -2.06 -14.60
C GLN A 541 7.17 -0.82 -14.54
N SER A 542 6.59 0.36 -14.32
CA SER A 542 7.32 1.62 -14.16
C SER A 542 8.30 1.56 -12.99
N ASN A 543 7.85 1.09 -11.81
CA ASN A 543 8.71 0.99 -10.63
C ASN A 543 9.88 0.03 -10.84
N LEU A 544 9.64 -1.13 -11.48
CA LEU A 544 10.70 -2.06 -11.82
C LEU A 544 11.71 -1.42 -12.80
N LYS A 545 11.23 -0.72 -13.83
CA LYS A 545 12.11 -0.07 -14.81
C LYS A 545 12.98 1.02 -14.18
N SER A 546 12.41 1.83 -13.28
CA SER A 546 13.15 2.82 -12.51
C SER A 546 14.24 2.17 -11.64
N ALA A 547 13.94 1.04 -11.01
CA ALA A 547 14.93 0.29 -10.22
C ALA A 547 16.04 -0.33 -11.08
N GLU A 548 15.69 -0.90 -12.25
CA GLU A 548 16.67 -1.43 -13.22
C GLU A 548 17.58 -0.32 -13.76
N LEU A 549 17.04 0.86 -14.05
CA LEU A 549 17.81 2.03 -14.46
C LEU A 549 18.77 2.48 -13.36
N ALA A 550 18.32 2.58 -12.11
CA ALA A 550 19.17 2.93 -10.98
C ALA A 550 20.31 1.91 -10.76
N LEU A 551 20.04 0.62 -10.97
CA LEU A 551 21.06 -0.43 -10.89
C LEU A 551 22.10 -0.28 -12.01
N LEU A 552 21.65 -0.02 -13.24
CA LEU A 552 22.55 0.21 -14.36
C LEU A 552 23.43 1.46 -14.14
N GLN A 553 22.84 2.55 -13.63
CA GLN A 553 23.56 3.77 -13.25
C GLN A 553 24.61 3.50 -12.16
N ALA A 554 24.27 2.74 -11.12
CA ALA A 554 25.21 2.36 -10.08
C ALA A 554 26.37 1.49 -10.62
N LYS A 555 26.08 0.57 -11.55
CA LYS A 555 27.10 -0.23 -12.24
C LYS A 555 28.05 0.64 -13.08
N THR A 556 27.52 1.67 -13.76
CA THR A 556 28.31 2.64 -14.55
C THR A 556 29.13 3.63 -13.73
N SER A 557 28.86 3.78 -12.42
CA SER A 557 29.59 4.74 -11.59
C SER A 557 31.08 4.38 -11.52
N PRO A 558 31.99 5.38 -11.51
CA PRO A 558 33.42 5.16 -11.32
C PRO A 558 33.72 4.42 -10.00
N ASP A 559 34.78 3.62 -9.97
CA ASP A 559 35.23 2.93 -8.75
C ASP A 559 35.65 3.90 -7.62
N SER A 560 35.97 5.15 -7.99
CA SER A 560 36.26 6.23 -7.04
C SER A 560 35.03 6.81 -6.34
N ASP A 561 33.81 6.46 -6.77
CA ASP A 561 32.56 6.86 -6.10
C ASP A 561 32.40 6.06 -4.79
N GLN A 562 32.67 6.73 -3.66
CA GLN A 562 32.59 6.15 -2.32
C GLN A 562 31.19 5.58 -1.99
N GLU A 563 30.13 6.07 -2.64
CA GLU A 563 28.75 5.59 -2.42
C GLU A 563 28.34 4.48 -3.39
N ARG A 564 29.20 4.08 -4.35
CA ARG A 564 28.86 3.10 -5.39
C ARG A 564 28.33 1.78 -4.84
N ALA A 565 29.04 1.21 -3.85
CA ALA A 565 28.65 -0.05 -3.25
C ALA A 565 27.26 0.02 -2.60
N LYS A 566 26.96 1.13 -1.91
CA LYS A 566 25.66 1.36 -1.28
C LYS A 566 24.55 1.56 -2.32
N LYS A 567 24.81 2.33 -3.38
CA LYS A 567 23.86 2.51 -4.51
C LYS A 567 23.54 1.18 -5.19
N LEU A 568 24.55 0.34 -5.41
CA LEU A 568 24.39 -0.98 -6.01
C LEU A 568 23.48 -1.87 -5.15
N THR A 569 23.77 -2.00 -3.85
CA THR A 569 22.97 -2.80 -2.92
C THR A 569 21.53 -2.29 -2.80
N ALA A 570 21.34 -0.98 -2.71
CA ALA A 570 20.02 -0.37 -2.64
C ALA A 570 19.21 -0.61 -3.92
N ALA A 571 19.81 -0.38 -5.09
CA ALA A 571 19.15 -0.60 -6.38
C ALA A 571 18.81 -2.09 -6.59
N GLN A 572 19.73 -3.00 -6.24
CA GLN A 572 19.49 -4.45 -6.33
C GLN A 572 18.31 -4.88 -5.45
N THR A 573 18.23 -4.35 -4.23
CA THR A 573 17.11 -4.60 -3.31
C THR A 573 15.78 -4.14 -3.91
N LEU A 574 15.74 -2.92 -4.47
CA LEU A 574 14.55 -2.38 -5.13
C LEU A 574 14.15 -3.18 -6.37
N VAL A 575 15.11 -3.69 -7.16
CA VAL A 575 14.81 -4.57 -8.30
C VAL A 575 14.11 -5.84 -7.82
N THR A 576 14.64 -6.50 -6.79
CA THR A 576 14.02 -7.72 -6.22
C THR A 576 12.60 -7.45 -5.70
N GLN A 577 12.41 -6.36 -4.95
CA GLN A 577 11.10 -5.98 -4.43
C GLN A 577 10.10 -5.67 -5.55
N ASN A 578 10.49 -4.87 -6.54
CA ASN A 578 9.60 -4.49 -7.64
C ASN A 578 9.30 -5.64 -8.61
N ARG A 579 10.22 -6.61 -8.77
CA ARG A 579 9.92 -7.86 -9.50
C ARG A 579 8.82 -8.66 -8.82
N ALA A 580 8.85 -8.78 -7.49
CA ALA A 580 7.79 -9.45 -6.74
C ALA A 580 6.45 -8.71 -6.85
N GLN A 581 6.46 -7.37 -6.80
CA GLN A 581 5.27 -6.56 -7.02
C GLN A 581 4.68 -6.72 -8.42
N LEU A 582 5.53 -6.75 -9.46
CA LEU A 582 5.10 -6.99 -10.83
C LEU A 582 4.49 -8.38 -11.00
N ALA A 583 5.11 -9.42 -10.47
CA ALA A 583 4.57 -10.79 -10.51
C ALA A 583 3.19 -10.89 -9.84
N SER A 584 2.96 -10.12 -8.77
CA SER A 584 1.64 -10.02 -8.14
C SER A 584 0.64 -9.28 -9.03
N ALA A 585 1.03 -8.14 -9.62
CA ALA A 585 0.18 -7.31 -10.47
C ALA A 585 -0.18 -7.96 -11.82
N GLN A 586 0.65 -8.89 -12.31
CA GLN A 586 0.40 -9.63 -13.56
C GLN A 586 -0.72 -10.66 -13.46
N LYS A 587 -1.12 -11.05 -12.24
CA LYS A 587 -2.23 -11.98 -12.07
C LYS A 587 -3.50 -11.32 -12.63
N PRO A 588 -4.16 -11.94 -13.62
CA PRO A 588 -5.34 -11.34 -14.24
C PRO A 588 -6.48 -11.28 -13.24
N VAL A 589 -7.28 -10.22 -13.35
CA VAL A 589 -8.57 -10.14 -12.67
C VAL A 589 -9.65 -10.75 -13.57
N GLU A 590 -10.59 -11.48 -12.99
CA GLU A 590 -11.73 -12.04 -13.71
C GLU A 590 -12.50 -10.95 -14.45
N ALA A 591 -12.82 -11.19 -15.73
CA ALA A 591 -13.48 -10.18 -16.58
C ALA A 591 -14.85 -9.74 -16.03
N SER A 592 -15.54 -10.63 -15.32
CA SER A 592 -16.83 -10.37 -14.67
C SER A 592 -16.73 -9.74 -13.28
N SER A 593 -15.52 -9.54 -12.75
CA SER A 593 -15.35 -8.99 -11.40
C SER A 593 -15.86 -7.56 -11.31
N THR A 594 -16.65 -7.27 -10.28
CA THR A 594 -17.15 -5.94 -9.93
C THR A 594 -16.44 -5.35 -8.70
N GLU A 595 -15.42 -6.04 -8.18
CA GLU A 595 -14.70 -5.60 -6.98
C GLU A 595 -13.60 -4.60 -7.33
N TYR A 596 -13.75 -3.36 -6.87
CA TYR A 596 -12.74 -2.31 -6.98
C TYR A 596 -12.55 -1.60 -5.64
N THR A 597 -11.40 -0.94 -5.44
CA THR A 597 -11.14 -0.21 -4.19
C THR A 597 -12.13 0.96 -4.05
N ALA A 598 -12.77 1.10 -2.90
CA ALA A 598 -13.63 2.25 -2.62
C ALA A 598 -12.86 3.59 -2.66
N LEU A 599 -13.50 4.68 -3.08
CA LEU A 599 -12.93 6.04 -3.14
C LEU A 599 -12.53 6.59 -1.77
N SER A 600 -13.19 6.10 -0.71
CA SER A 600 -12.96 6.41 0.69
C SER A 600 -13.59 5.31 1.56
N ARG A 601 -13.43 5.40 2.88
CA ARG A 601 -14.22 4.58 3.81
C ARG A 601 -15.73 4.84 3.60
N ILE A 602 -16.51 3.77 3.66
CA ILE A 602 -17.98 3.76 3.60
C ILE A 602 -18.51 3.64 5.04
N PHE A 603 -19.56 4.40 5.34
CA PHE A 603 -20.25 4.45 6.62
C PHE A 603 -21.71 3.99 6.44
N PRO A 604 -22.46 3.72 7.52
CA PRO A 604 -23.87 3.33 7.40
C PRO A 604 -24.69 4.32 6.59
N GLU A 605 -25.51 3.81 5.67
CA GLU A 605 -26.33 4.63 4.76
C GLU A 605 -27.48 5.36 5.48
N GLN A 606 -27.80 4.92 6.69
CA GLN A 606 -28.83 5.49 7.54
C GLN A 606 -28.29 5.81 8.92
N SER A 607 -28.89 6.78 9.57
CA SER A 607 -28.80 6.99 11.02
C SER A 607 -30.03 6.42 11.70
N THR A 608 -29.93 6.13 13.00
CA THR A 608 -31.04 5.68 13.84
C THR A 608 -32.19 6.70 13.95
N GLY A 609 -31.93 7.99 13.72
CA GLY A 609 -32.91 9.08 13.90
C GLY A 609 -33.28 9.35 15.36
N LYS A 610 -32.62 8.66 16.30
CA LYS A 610 -32.84 8.77 17.75
C LYS A 610 -32.56 10.20 18.22
N ARG A 611 -31.46 10.81 17.76
CA ARG A 611 -31.05 12.15 18.19
C ARG A 611 -31.95 13.25 17.60
N THR A 612 -32.38 13.10 16.35
CA THR A 612 -33.39 13.99 15.75
C THR A 612 -34.70 13.95 16.55
N ALA A 613 -35.18 12.76 16.92
CA ALA A 613 -36.40 12.64 17.70
C ALA A 613 -36.26 13.23 19.11
N LEU A 614 -35.14 12.94 19.80
CA LEU A 614 -34.82 13.54 21.10
C LEU A 614 -34.85 15.07 21.03
N ALA A 615 -34.17 15.66 20.04
CA ALA A 615 -34.10 17.10 19.90
C ALA A 615 -35.47 17.74 19.63
N ARG A 616 -36.30 17.11 18.78
CA ARG A 616 -37.68 17.57 18.53
C ARG A 616 -38.56 17.48 19.78
N TRP A 617 -38.35 16.48 20.64
CA TRP A 617 -39.06 16.39 21.92
C TRP A 617 -38.59 17.45 22.93
N ILE A 618 -37.28 17.72 23.00
CA ILE A 618 -36.73 18.80 23.82
C ILE A 618 -37.38 20.13 23.44
N THR A 619 -37.53 20.40 22.14
CA THR A 619 -38.08 21.67 21.65
C THR A 619 -39.60 21.63 21.39
N SER A 620 -40.28 20.57 21.84
CA SER A 620 -41.73 20.45 21.69
C SER A 620 -42.45 21.45 22.59
N ARG A 621 -43.56 22.00 22.11
CA ARG A 621 -44.44 22.85 22.93
C ARG A 621 -45.01 22.11 24.15
N ASP A 622 -45.11 20.78 24.07
CA ASP A 622 -45.52 19.92 25.18
C ASP A 622 -44.45 19.75 26.26
N ASN A 623 -43.21 20.18 25.98
CA ASN A 623 -42.11 20.21 26.94
C ASN A 623 -41.84 21.66 27.42
N PRO A 624 -42.41 22.07 28.56
CA PRO A 624 -42.32 23.45 29.01
C PRO A 624 -40.94 23.82 29.60
N LEU A 625 -40.07 22.83 29.90
CA LEU A 625 -38.83 23.10 30.63
C LEU A 625 -37.81 23.84 29.78
N THR A 626 -37.65 23.46 28.51
CA THR A 626 -36.60 24.00 27.65
C THR A 626 -36.70 25.51 27.45
N ALA A 627 -37.90 26.02 27.16
CA ALA A 627 -38.14 27.45 27.05
C ALA A 627 -37.91 28.17 28.39
N ARG A 628 -38.35 27.60 29.52
CA ARG A 628 -38.13 28.18 30.86
C ARG A 628 -36.66 28.26 31.24
N VAL A 629 -35.89 27.20 30.96
CA VAL A 629 -34.44 27.14 31.20
C VAL A 629 -33.73 28.22 30.37
N ALA A 630 -34.05 28.31 29.07
CA ALA A 630 -33.49 29.33 28.18
C ALA A 630 -33.81 30.76 28.65
N VAL A 631 -35.08 31.04 28.95
CA VAL A 631 -35.54 32.33 29.49
C VAL A 631 -34.82 32.67 30.79
N ASN A 632 -34.69 31.73 31.72
CA ASN A 632 -34.02 31.97 32.99
C ASN A 632 -32.55 32.35 32.80
N HIS A 633 -31.85 31.66 31.89
CA HIS A 633 -30.46 31.97 31.53
C HIS A 633 -30.32 33.34 30.84
N ILE A 634 -31.26 33.72 29.98
CA ILE A 634 -31.25 35.03 29.30
C ILE A 634 -31.57 36.15 30.30
N TRP A 635 -32.60 35.96 31.13
CA TRP A 635 -32.98 36.89 32.20
C TRP A 635 -31.82 37.14 33.15
N MET A 636 -31.15 36.08 33.61
CA MET A 636 -30.00 36.18 34.50
C MET A 636 -28.88 37.04 33.91
N ARG A 637 -28.63 36.96 32.60
CA ARG A 637 -27.58 37.77 31.94
C ARG A 637 -27.95 39.25 31.84
N HIS A 638 -29.23 39.59 31.80
CA HIS A 638 -29.71 40.97 31.76
C HIS A 638 -29.85 41.60 33.15
N PHE A 639 -30.37 40.86 34.13
CA PHE A 639 -30.67 41.37 35.47
C PHE A 639 -29.62 40.99 36.54
N GLY A 640 -28.62 40.18 36.21
CA GLY A 640 -27.60 39.68 37.14
C GLY A 640 -28.13 38.65 38.16
N LYS A 641 -29.43 38.37 38.17
CA LYS A 641 -30.09 37.38 39.04
C LYS A 641 -31.10 36.57 38.24
N PRO A 642 -31.12 35.23 38.37
CA PRO A 642 -32.10 34.40 37.68
C PRO A 642 -33.48 34.45 38.37
N LEU A 643 -34.53 34.11 37.63
CA LEU A 643 -35.87 33.92 38.18
C LEU A 643 -35.95 32.64 39.03
N VAL A 644 -35.24 31.58 38.61
CA VAL A 644 -35.03 30.33 39.33
C VAL A 644 -33.55 30.27 39.75
N LYS A 645 -33.29 30.36 41.07
CA LYS A 645 -31.92 30.42 41.62
C LYS A 645 -31.06 29.21 41.26
N SER A 646 -31.66 28.03 41.21
CA SER A 646 -31.03 26.78 40.78
C SER A 646 -31.01 26.67 39.26
N VAL A 647 -30.10 27.41 38.62
CA VAL A 647 -30.11 27.61 37.16
C VAL A 647 -30.06 26.30 36.34
N TYR A 648 -29.45 25.24 36.87
CA TYR A 648 -29.36 23.92 36.23
C TYR A 648 -30.29 22.85 36.83
N ASN A 649 -31.18 23.24 37.76
CA ASN A 649 -32.11 22.32 38.42
C ASN A 649 -33.48 22.99 38.62
N PHE A 650 -34.40 22.68 37.71
CA PHE A 650 -35.82 23.04 37.70
C PHE A 650 -36.70 21.89 38.24
N GLY A 651 -36.08 20.79 38.67
CA GLY A 651 -36.76 19.68 39.31
C GLY A 651 -37.27 20.04 40.71
N ARG A 652 -37.91 19.07 41.38
CA ARG A 652 -38.49 19.19 42.73
C ARG A 652 -37.48 19.54 43.82
N SER A 653 -36.20 19.26 43.58
CA SER A 653 -35.10 19.65 44.47
C SER A 653 -34.51 21.03 44.17
N GLY A 654 -34.96 21.67 43.08
CA GLY A 654 -34.60 23.02 42.70
C GLY A 654 -35.35 24.09 43.51
N ALA A 655 -34.88 25.32 43.41
CA ALA A 655 -35.56 26.48 43.96
C ALA A 655 -36.81 26.81 43.12
N GLU A 656 -37.88 27.24 43.78
CA GLU A 656 -39.04 27.76 43.08
C GLU A 656 -38.73 29.07 42.34
N PRO A 657 -39.44 29.35 41.22
CA PRO A 657 -39.31 30.65 40.56
C PRO A 657 -39.78 31.77 41.48
N SER A 658 -38.96 32.81 41.63
CA SER A 658 -39.35 34.02 42.36
C SER A 658 -40.60 34.70 41.77
N HIS A 659 -40.76 34.61 40.45
CA HIS A 659 -41.90 35.17 39.72
C HIS A 659 -42.42 34.14 38.69
N PRO A 660 -43.25 33.18 39.12
CA PRO A 660 -43.68 32.05 38.26
C PRO A 660 -44.52 32.50 37.06
N ALA A 661 -45.36 33.52 37.20
CA ALA A 661 -46.14 34.05 36.08
C ALA A 661 -45.25 34.63 34.97
N ILE A 662 -44.16 35.32 35.34
CA ILE A 662 -43.24 35.97 34.39
C ILE A 662 -42.48 34.93 33.57
N ILE A 663 -41.88 33.93 34.22
CA ILE A 663 -41.12 32.90 33.50
C ILE A 663 -42.03 32.06 32.60
N ASN A 664 -43.28 31.81 33.00
CA ASN A 664 -44.24 31.06 32.20
C ASN A 664 -44.67 31.86 30.96
N TRP A 665 -44.97 33.15 31.14
CA TRP A 665 -45.36 34.02 30.03
C TRP A 665 -44.21 34.19 29.03
N LEU A 666 -42.99 34.50 29.51
CA LEU A 666 -41.82 34.63 28.65
C LEU A 666 -41.47 33.32 27.93
N ALA A 667 -41.65 32.17 28.57
CA ALA A 667 -41.42 30.87 27.94
C ALA A 667 -42.44 30.59 26.83
N ALA A 668 -43.73 30.89 27.05
CA ALA A 668 -44.76 30.77 26.04
C ALA A 668 -44.49 31.71 24.86
N GLU A 669 -44.24 32.98 25.15
CA GLU A 669 -43.90 34.02 24.15
C GLU A 669 -42.67 33.62 23.32
N PHE A 670 -41.64 33.09 23.97
CA PHE A 670 -40.42 32.65 23.28
C PHE A 670 -40.73 31.53 22.27
N MET A 671 -41.53 30.54 22.65
CA MET A 671 -41.94 29.47 21.74
C MET A 671 -42.85 29.97 20.61
N ASP A 672 -43.78 30.87 20.92
CA ASP A 672 -44.77 31.41 19.96
C ASP A 672 -44.11 32.29 18.90
N GLN A 673 -42.98 32.90 19.25
CA GLN A 673 -42.18 33.76 18.38
C GLN A 673 -41.01 33.01 17.74
N GLN A 674 -41.27 31.74 17.38
CA GLN A 674 -40.34 30.85 16.68
C GLN A 674 -38.98 30.72 17.38
N TRP A 675 -38.97 30.77 18.71
CA TRP A 675 -37.76 30.68 19.51
C TRP A 675 -36.70 31.74 19.17
N SER A 676 -37.11 32.92 18.69
CA SER A 676 -36.20 34.04 18.39
C SER A 676 -35.58 34.60 19.67
N ILE A 677 -34.26 34.44 19.80
CA ILE A 677 -33.51 34.96 20.95
C ILE A 677 -33.50 36.49 20.91
N LYS A 678 -33.41 37.11 19.72
CA LYS A 678 -33.46 38.57 19.61
C LYS A 678 -34.81 39.13 19.99
N HIS A 679 -35.90 38.45 19.64
CA HIS A 679 -37.24 38.83 20.08
C HIS A 679 -37.34 38.81 21.61
N LEU A 680 -36.92 37.72 22.24
CA LEU A 680 -36.93 37.60 23.70
C LEU A 680 -36.06 38.68 24.37
N HIS A 681 -34.88 38.98 23.82
CA HIS A 681 -34.07 40.10 24.27
C HIS A 681 -34.80 41.44 24.13
N ARG A 682 -35.44 41.71 22.99
CA ARG A 682 -36.21 42.93 22.77
C ARG A 682 -37.31 43.07 23.81
N VAL A 683 -38.13 42.03 24.01
CA VAL A 683 -39.21 42.02 25.01
C VAL A 683 -38.70 42.37 26.41
N ILE A 684 -37.56 41.81 26.82
CA ILE A 684 -36.95 42.11 28.12
C ILE A 684 -36.44 43.56 28.16
N LEU A 685 -35.65 43.98 27.17
CA LEU A 685 -34.99 45.30 27.15
C LEU A 685 -35.95 46.47 26.96
N THR A 686 -37.12 46.25 26.36
CA THR A 686 -38.19 47.24 26.22
C THR A 686 -39.23 47.15 27.33
N SER A 687 -39.06 46.26 28.30
CA SER A 687 -39.96 46.20 29.47
C SER A 687 -39.71 47.36 30.41
N GLU A 688 -40.77 47.88 31.05
CA GLU A 688 -40.64 48.88 32.11
C GLU A 688 -39.68 48.40 33.20
N THR A 689 -39.76 47.13 33.58
CA THR A 689 -38.91 46.49 34.59
C THR A 689 -37.42 46.64 34.28
N TYR A 690 -36.98 46.41 33.04
CA TYR A 690 -35.58 46.58 32.66
C TYR A 690 -35.17 48.05 32.53
N GLN A 691 -36.09 48.90 32.07
CA GLN A 691 -35.84 50.33 31.86
C GLN A 691 -35.88 51.17 33.16
N ARG A 692 -36.21 50.57 34.31
CA ARG A 692 -36.17 51.27 35.60
C ARG A 692 -34.75 51.80 35.86
N SER A 693 -34.65 53.08 36.25
CA SER A 693 -33.37 53.67 36.63
C SER A 693 -32.79 52.99 37.87
N SER A 694 -31.48 52.73 37.86
CA SER A 694 -30.74 52.28 39.04
C SER A 694 -30.27 53.43 39.93
N LYS A 695 -30.65 54.70 39.65
CA LYS A 695 -30.41 55.79 40.58
C LYS A 695 -31.25 55.53 41.82
N GLY A 696 -30.58 55.31 42.96
CA GLY A 696 -31.24 55.21 44.25
C GLY A 696 -32.15 56.40 44.46
N VAL A 697 -33.34 56.12 44.98
CA VAL A 697 -34.26 57.14 45.48
C VAL A 697 -33.45 58.06 46.42
N PRO A 698 -33.39 59.38 46.19
CA PRO A 698 -32.67 60.26 47.10
C PRO A 698 -33.30 60.18 48.50
N ALA A 699 -32.48 60.39 49.53
CA ALA A 699 -32.83 60.10 50.92
C ALA A 699 -34.05 60.88 51.46
N ASP A 700 -34.57 61.84 50.70
CA ASP A 700 -35.69 62.72 51.02
C ASP A 700 -37.03 62.31 50.35
N HIS A 701 -37.09 61.17 49.66
CA HIS A 701 -38.32 60.72 49.02
C HIS A 701 -39.37 60.23 50.03
N GLN A 702 -40.61 60.72 49.90
CA GLN A 702 -41.70 60.54 50.87
C GLN A 702 -42.38 59.15 50.91
N ASN A 703 -41.86 58.15 50.19
CA ASN A 703 -42.36 56.77 50.21
C ASN A 703 -41.30 55.80 50.70
#